data_AF-A9UQ54-F1
#
_entry.id   AF-A9UQ54-F1
#
_cell.length_a   1.000
_cell.length_b   1.000
_cell.length_c   1.000
_cell.angle_alpha   90.00
_cell.angle_beta   90.00
_cell.angle_gamma   90.00
#
_symmetry.space_group_name_H-M   'P 1'
#
loop_
_entity.id
_entity.type
_entity.pdbx_description
1 polymer ?
#
loop_
_entity_poly.entity_id
_entity_poly.type
_entity_poly.pdbx_seq_one_letter_code
_entity_poly.pdbx_strand_id
1 'polypeptide(L)'
;MAASCSRLSTWLVARLLALSLDLRLVGLVLLYLLFFFDLCCFCHFCASFTSRSVQASRPALFLSARVRATALHTSDVLGAAAIMDQYDVHKRLGKGAQGAVYLVTDKRTGEQCVMKMVECNDEAEADKAFREAMALEKLKHKYICGYRELFVNWDREKTSMFVCIVMDFYKAGDLDNVIKQYRSKEKAIPEKILKKWFGQMVEALVFIHSQKVVHRDLKPSNMFMSDELDIKIGDFGVATVMQGTKTGTTVGTVNYMAPEVLERPYNETSDIWSLGCILLDASTCGFLDHSQAQSLLFEVKHKPARLEDALQEINKTYSRELCQVIRAMLRRNFHQRPSAKDLTALMFVQSCLSLSKSELVRKDCLSGESEASGAKPTTTKRIPSKVEELPSFMKKNDTRVGCQVAALEEAARLISSVQQEFTTEMLAAVLEAMHDFKNNVWVQTAACQALVAMMQAKDSDPEYRTVEVVRHVLQAMRSHAVSALQQVACQLITVMATEENSAKLLGEQGAVQDVLAAIRDNIDSASLAKDGCLALWSLSLHEANGRIVAEERGIQDIINILHTHSEEVPTITAAISAIWTLSAVDEIVDDLVDEGGVTMILMALRNHGLEHQELTLEALQALAALAVEESCTVCVLDRDEGVDGLQTLIDTAQHYKAEAPVIEALVGVIAEIADHRDSAEVLVESNFTELLMTLKAQHPTDKEIQSRCTTALAALQQ
;
A
#
# COMPACT_ATOMS: atom_id res chain seq x y z
N MET A 1 18.28 -24.04 -38.03
CA MET A 1 19.49 -24.03 -37.17
C MET A 1 20.61 -23.30 -37.91
N ALA A 2 21.16 -22.27 -37.25
CA ALA A 2 22.18 -21.32 -37.70
C ALA A 2 21.73 -20.29 -38.77
N ALA A 3 21.20 -19.14 -38.30
CA ALA A 3 21.59 -17.77 -38.69
C ALA A 3 20.55 -16.70 -38.27
N SER A 4 20.45 -16.39 -36.97
CA SER A 4 19.74 -15.20 -36.49
C SER A 4 20.08 -14.94 -35.01
N CYS A 5 21.29 -14.42 -34.77
CA CYS A 5 21.62 -13.76 -33.51
C CYS A 5 22.80 -12.81 -33.75
N SER A 6 22.55 -11.76 -34.52
CA SER A 6 23.56 -10.71 -34.74
C SER A 6 22.87 -9.38 -35.04
N ARG A 7 22.43 -8.69 -33.98
CA ARG A 7 22.24 -7.23 -33.92
C ARG A 7 21.81 -6.78 -32.52
N LEU A 8 22.61 -7.11 -31.49
CA LEU A 8 22.53 -6.43 -30.17
C LEU A 8 23.77 -6.61 -29.28
N SER A 9 24.91 -7.03 -29.84
CA SER A 9 26.14 -7.31 -29.06
C SER A 9 27.31 -6.35 -29.30
N THR A 10 27.15 -5.30 -30.12
CA THR A 10 28.24 -4.33 -30.38
C THR A 10 28.13 -3.01 -29.61
N TRP A 11 27.02 -2.73 -28.94
CA TRP A 11 26.86 -1.51 -28.12
C TRP A 11 27.12 -1.72 -26.61
N LEU A 12 26.94 -2.95 -26.11
CA LEU A 12 27.19 -3.27 -24.69
C LEU A 12 28.66 -3.62 -24.38
N VAL A 13 29.39 -4.19 -25.35
CA VAL A 13 30.80 -4.57 -25.18
C VAL A 13 31.75 -3.37 -25.29
N ALA A 14 31.35 -2.29 -25.96
CA ALA A 14 32.14 -1.06 -26.07
C ALA A 14 32.03 -0.13 -24.84
N ARG A 15 31.00 -0.30 -23.99
CA ARG A 15 30.84 0.48 -22.74
C ARG A 15 31.40 -0.23 -21.50
N LEU A 16 31.60 -1.55 -21.58
CA LEU A 16 32.25 -2.34 -20.52
C LEU A 16 33.78 -2.33 -20.56
N LEU A 17 34.40 -1.69 -21.56
CA LEU A 17 35.86 -1.51 -21.63
C LEU A 17 36.33 -0.07 -21.27
N ALA A 18 35.43 0.81 -20.84
CA ALA A 18 35.76 2.19 -20.43
C ALA A 18 35.71 2.46 -18.91
N LEU A 19 35.58 1.41 -18.08
CA LEU A 19 35.68 1.47 -16.62
C LEU A 19 36.73 0.46 -16.13
N SER A 20 38.00 0.70 -16.48
CA SER A 20 39.12 -0.11 -15.97
C SER A 20 40.39 0.73 -15.78
N LEU A 21 40.35 1.66 -14.82
CA LEU A 21 41.49 2.25 -14.12
C LEU A 21 40.88 2.88 -12.85
N ASP A 22 40.92 2.24 -11.68
CA ASP A 22 42.04 2.42 -10.76
C ASP A 22 42.12 1.24 -9.76
N LEU A 23 42.94 0.25 -10.06
CA LEU A 23 43.17 -0.93 -9.20
C LEU A 23 44.12 -0.66 -8.02
N ARG A 24 44.27 0.61 -7.59
CA ARG A 24 45.14 1.01 -6.48
C ARG A 24 44.41 1.43 -5.20
N LEU A 25 43.07 1.52 -5.21
CA LEU A 25 42.30 1.82 -3.99
C LEU A 25 41.75 0.58 -3.25
N VAL A 26 41.64 -0.57 -3.92
CA VAL A 26 41.12 -1.82 -3.31
C VAL A 26 42.16 -2.48 -2.39
N GLY A 27 43.46 -2.23 -2.62
CA GLY A 27 44.54 -2.76 -1.79
C GLY A 27 44.70 -2.08 -0.41
N LEU A 28 44.17 -0.88 -0.21
CA LEU A 28 44.28 -0.16 1.07
C LEU A 28 43.09 -0.39 2.02
N VAL A 29 41.93 -0.75 1.49
CA VAL A 29 40.73 -1.07 2.29
C VAL A 29 40.79 -2.52 2.82
N LEU A 30 41.46 -3.42 2.10
CA LEU A 30 41.69 -4.81 2.53
C LEU A 30 42.78 -4.95 3.61
N LEU A 31 43.65 -3.95 3.80
CA LEU A 31 44.61 -3.92 4.92
C LEU A 31 43.99 -3.38 6.23
N TYR A 32 42.86 -2.66 6.13
CA TYR A 32 42.15 -2.11 7.30
C TYR A 32 41.13 -3.09 7.88
N LEU A 33 40.67 -4.07 7.09
CA LEU A 33 39.69 -5.09 7.51
C LEU A 33 40.33 -6.40 8.01
N LEU A 34 41.65 -6.56 7.88
CA LEU A 34 42.40 -7.71 8.39
C LEU A 34 43.04 -7.49 9.78
N PHE A 35 42.72 -6.38 10.46
CA PHE A 35 43.17 -6.10 11.84
C PHE A 35 42.06 -6.22 12.90
N PHE A 36 40.84 -6.64 12.53
CA PHE A 36 39.68 -6.66 13.43
C PHE A 36 38.92 -8.00 13.44
N PHE A 37 39.65 -9.10 13.33
CA PHE A 37 39.24 -10.37 13.92
C PHE A 37 40.40 -10.87 14.79
N ASP A 38 40.23 -10.87 16.11
CA ASP A 38 40.51 -12.07 16.91
C ASP A 38 40.22 -11.91 18.41
N LEU A 39 39.30 -12.80 18.85
CA LEU A 39 39.20 -13.46 20.15
C LEU A 39 38.83 -12.68 21.42
N CYS A 40 37.55 -12.85 21.77
CA CYS A 40 37.14 -13.31 23.10
C CYS A 40 38.03 -14.47 23.61
N CYS A 41 38.62 -14.33 24.81
CA CYS A 41 38.37 -15.19 25.98
C CYS A 41 39.49 -15.11 27.03
N PHE A 42 39.07 -14.80 28.26
CA PHE A 42 39.46 -15.43 29.53
C PHE A 42 40.94 -15.52 29.97
N CYS A 43 41.19 -14.91 31.14
CA CYS A 43 41.78 -15.50 32.35
C CYS A 43 43.17 -15.00 32.82
N HIS A 44 43.19 -14.68 34.12
CA HIS A 44 44.24 -14.90 35.12
C HIS A 44 45.39 -13.89 35.33
N PHE A 45 45.38 -13.41 36.58
CA PHE A 45 46.51 -13.33 37.53
C PHE A 45 47.32 -12.02 37.67
N CYS A 46 47.07 -11.39 38.82
CA CYS A 46 48.01 -10.86 39.82
C CYS A 46 49.07 -9.78 39.48
N ALA A 47 49.16 -8.90 40.48
CA ALA A 47 50.38 -8.38 41.10
C ALA A 47 50.88 -6.97 40.69
N SER A 48 50.48 -6.02 41.54
CA SER A 48 51.39 -5.22 42.38
C SER A 48 51.87 -3.85 41.88
N PHE A 49 52.02 -2.98 42.90
CA PHE A 49 52.59 -1.62 42.93
C PHE A 49 51.73 -0.46 42.40
N THR A 50 51.44 0.63 43.13
CA THR A 50 51.75 1.05 44.50
C THR A 50 50.89 2.28 44.87
N SER A 51 50.51 2.35 46.15
CA SER A 51 50.22 3.51 47.00
C SER A 51 49.75 4.85 46.40
N ARG A 52 48.58 5.33 46.86
CA ARG A 52 48.50 6.36 47.92
C ARG A 52 47.06 6.58 48.38
N SER A 53 46.91 6.58 49.70
CA SER A 53 45.75 6.86 50.52
C SER A 53 45.41 8.35 50.59
N VAL A 54 44.12 8.73 50.56
CA VAL A 54 43.54 9.82 51.39
C VAL A 54 42.07 9.46 51.73
N GLN A 55 41.72 9.66 53.00
CA GLN A 55 40.43 9.39 53.67
C GLN A 55 39.44 10.59 53.60
N ALA A 56 38.16 10.26 53.87
CA ALA A 56 37.08 11.10 54.45
C ALA A 56 36.45 12.18 53.52
N SER A 57 35.14 12.46 53.45
CA SER A 57 34.08 12.55 54.49
C SER A 57 32.66 12.58 53.85
N ARG A 58 31.64 12.24 54.66
CA ARG A 58 30.15 12.24 54.45
C ARG A 58 29.51 13.67 54.25
N PRO A 59 28.16 13.87 54.21
CA PRO A 59 27.07 13.30 53.39
C PRO A 59 26.01 14.37 52.92
N ALA A 60 24.89 13.90 52.33
CA ALA A 60 23.52 14.44 52.40
C ALA A 60 22.94 15.16 51.16
N LEU A 61 21.98 14.49 50.49
CA LEU A 61 20.55 14.87 50.35
C LEU A 61 19.94 14.23 49.10
N PHE A 62 19.29 13.07 49.23
CA PHE A 62 18.20 12.63 48.36
C PHE A 62 17.34 11.59 49.11
N LEU A 63 16.30 12.08 49.81
CA LEU A 63 15.02 11.39 50.01
C LEU A 63 14.21 11.58 48.71
N SER A 64 13.31 10.73 48.23
CA SER A 64 12.85 9.40 48.60
C SER A 64 11.95 8.92 47.44
N ALA A 65 12.25 7.77 46.84
CA ALA A 65 11.28 6.92 46.12
C ALA A 65 11.96 5.59 45.79
N ARG A 66 12.31 4.82 46.82
CA ARG A 66 12.82 3.45 46.68
C ARG A 66 11.62 2.51 46.84
N VAL A 67 10.97 2.17 45.73
CA VAL A 67 10.10 0.99 45.68
C VAL A 67 11.00 -0.22 45.41
N ARG A 68 10.76 -1.26 46.20
CA ARG A 68 11.57 -2.47 46.40
C ARG A 68 11.93 -3.17 45.09
N ALA A 69 13.23 -3.27 44.84
CA ALA A 69 13.84 -4.25 43.96
C ALA A 69 15.10 -4.76 44.65
N THR A 70 14.95 -5.58 45.69
CA THR A 70 16.03 -6.39 46.27
C THR A 70 15.46 -7.48 47.17
N ALA A 71 15.92 -8.71 46.93
CA ALA A 71 15.81 -9.93 47.73
C ALA A 71 14.56 -10.82 47.51
N LEU A 72 14.62 -11.65 46.46
CA LEU A 72 13.94 -12.95 46.41
C LEU A 72 14.59 -13.87 47.47
N HIS A 73 14.18 -13.71 48.72
CA HIS A 73 14.34 -14.72 49.75
C HIS A 73 12.98 -15.39 49.96
N THR A 74 13.03 -16.63 50.45
CA THR A 74 11.97 -17.63 50.70
C THR A 74 10.65 -17.16 51.35
N SER A 75 10.44 -15.87 51.63
CA SER A 75 9.18 -15.29 52.10
C SER A 75 8.16 -14.99 50.99
N ASP A 76 8.57 -14.74 49.75
CA ASP A 76 7.63 -14.37 48.67
C ASP A 76 6.91 -15.57 48.04
N VAL A 77 7.49 -16.78 48.16
CA VAL A 77 6.85 -18.04 47.74
C VAL A 77 5.60 -18.36 48.58
N LEU A 78 5.56 -17.89 49.84
CA LEU A 78 4.37 -17.98 50.71
C LEU A 78 3.29 -16.96 50.31
N GLY A 79 3.67 -15.79 49.78
CA GLY A 79 2.73 -14.78 49.29
C GLY A 79 2.05 -15.19 47.98
N ALA A 80 2.80 -15.82 47.07
CA ALA A 80 2.30 -16.38 45.81
C ALA A 80 1.23 -17.47 46.00
N ALA A 81 1.48 -18.45 46.88
CA ALA A 81 0.50 -19.48 47.22
C ALA A 81 -0.76 -18.88 47.87
N ALA A 82 -0.59 -17.85 48.72
CA ALA A 82 -1.71 -17.14 49.34
C ALA A 82 -2.56 -16.32 48.35
N ILE A 83 -2.02 -15.92 47.19
CA ILE A 83 -2.80 -15.26 46.13
C ILE A 83 -3.57 -16.29 45.31
N MET A 84 -2.95 -17.43 44.96
CA MET A 84 -3.65 -18.52 44.27
C MET A 84 -4.85 -19.03 45.09
N ASP A 85 -4.70 -19.12 46.42
CA ASP A 85 -5.76 -19.53 47.35
C ASP A 85 -6.97 -18.57 47.38
N GLN A 86 -6.83 -17.33 46.89
CA GLN A 86 -7.92 -16.37 46.77
C GLN A 86 -8.82 -16.64 45.57
N TYR A 87 -8.47 -17.58 44.70
CA TYR A 87 -9.25 -17.94 43.53
C TYR A 87 -9.78 -19.37 43.62
N ASP A 88 -11.08 -19.54 43.41
CA ASP A 88 -11.68 -20.86 43.16
C ASP A 88 -11.58 -21.19 41.68
N VAL A 89 -10.73 -22.16 41.34
CA VAL A 89 -10.58 -22.63 39.97
C VAL A 89 -11.74 -23.54 39.60
N HIS A 90 -12.50 -23.15 38.58
CA HIS A 90 -13.63 -23.92 38.07
C HIS A 90 -13.21 -24.78 36.87
N LYS A 91 -13.69 -24.42 35.68
CA LYS A 91 -13.52 -25.18 34.44
C LYS A 91 -12.34 -24.63 33.64
N ARG A 92 -11.57 -25.54 33.04
CA ARG A 92 -10.60 -25.18 31.99
C ARG A 92 -11.34 -24.74 30.72
N LEU A 93 -11.13 -23.49 30.30
CA LEU A 93 -11.72 -22.91 29.10
C LEU A 93 -10.93 -23.29 27.84
N GLY A 94 -9.61 -23.44 27.93
CA GLY A 94 -8.76 -23.83 26.81
C GLY A 94 -7.36 -24.28 27.25
N LYS A 95 -6.67 -24.98 26.33
CA LYS A 95 -5.24 -25.32 26.44
C LYS A 95 -4.58 -25.00 25.10
N GLY A 96 -3.64 -24.05 25.09
CA GLY A 96 -2.88 -23.65 23.91
C GLY A 96 -1.38 -23.91 24.09
N ALA A 97 -0.58 -23.55 23.09
CA ALA A 97 0.89 -23.65 23.13
C ALA A 97 1.52 -22.80 24.26
N GLN A 98 0.83 -21.74 24.69
CA GLN A 98 1.28 -20.79 25.70
C GLN A 98 0.80 -21.11 27.13
N GLY A 99 0.08 -22.21 27.33
CA GLY A 99 -0.43 -22.59 28.66
C GLY A 99 -1.93 -22.90 28.70
N ALA A 100 -2.49 -22.94 29.91
CA ALA A 100 -3.87 -23.31 30.17
C ALA A 100 -4.67 -22.12 30.72
N VAL A 101 -5.92 -22.01 30.27
CA VAL A 101 -6.84 -20.93 30.65
C VAL A 101 -7.99 -21.50 31.44
N TYR A 102 -8.27 -20.92 32.60
CA TYR A 102 -9.28 -21.38 33.55
C TYR A 102 -10.29 -20.27 33.84
N LEU A 103 -11.57 -20.65 33.95
CA LEU A 103 -12.57 -19.82 34.61
C LEU A 103 -12.35 -19.94 36.11
N VAL A 104 -12.23 -18.81 36.80
CA VAL A 104 -12.01 -18.75 38.25
C VAL A 104 -13.02 -17.82 38.90
N THR A 105 -13.29 -17.98 40.19
CA THR A 105 -14.03 -17.00 40.99
C THR A 105 -13.08 -16.38 41.99
N ASP A 106 -12.99 -15.06 42.01
CA ASP A 106 -12.28 -14.33 43.06
C ASP A 106 -13.10 -14.43 44.35
N LYS A 107 -12.57 -15.10 45.38
CA LYS A 107 -13.25 -15.30 46.67
C LYS A 107 -13.50 -14.01 47.42
N ARG A 108 -12.73 -12.95 47.13
CA ARG A 108 -12.83 -11.65 47.81
C ARG A 108 -14.03 -10.87 47.31
N THR A 109 -14.28 -10.91 46.00
CA THR A 109 -15.33 -10.12 45.35
C THR A 109 -16.56 -10.96 44.95
N GLY A 110 -16.40 -12.28 44.84
CA GLY A 110 -17.40 -13.19 44.28
C GLY A 110 -17.52 -13.13 42.75
N GLU A 111 -16.67 -12.35 42.07
CA GLU A 111 -16.75 -12.16 40.63
C GLU A 111 -16.07 -13.29 39.84
N GLN A 112 -16.63 -13.62 38.68
CA GLN A 112 -16.02 -14.54 37.74
C GLN A 112 -14.91 -13.83 36.94
N CYS A 113 -13.75 -14.46 36.89
CA CYS A 113 -12.56 -14.00 36.17
C CYS A 113 -12.00 -15.13 35.30
N VAL A 114 -11.06 -14.79 34.43
CA VAL A 114 -10.26 -15.76 33.69
C VAL A 114 -8.83 -15.72 34.21
N MET A 115 -8.24 -16.90 34.45
CA MET A 115 -6.85 -17.04 34.85
C MET A 115 -6.09 -17.81 33.75
N LYS A 116 -5.13 -17.13 33.10
CA LYS A 116 -4.18 -17.75 32.16
C LYS A 116 -2.93 -18.14 32.94
N MET A 117 -2.59 -19.43 32.90
CA MET A 117 -1.41 -20.00 33.56
C MET A 117 -0.38 -20.40 32.50
N VAL A 118 0.76 -19.73 32.51
CA VAL A 118 1.88 -19.96 31.58
C VAL A 118 2.97 -20.73 32.31
N GLU A 119 3.27 -21.93 31.86
CA GLU A 119 4.34 -22.76 32.43
C GLU A 119 5.72 -22.21 32.06
N CYS A 120 6.62 -22.14 33.03
CA CYS A 120 8.00 -21.70 32.88
C CYS A 120 8.94 -22.82 33.34
N ASN A 121 10.04 -23.02 32.62
CA ASN A 121 11.00 -24.08 32.90
C ASN A 121 11.87 -23.76 34.12
N ASP A 122 12.15 -22.48 34.36
CA ASP A 122 12.96 -22.01 35.49
C ASP A 122 12.54 -20.63 36.01
N GLU A 123 13.16 -20.22 37.12
CA GLU A 123 12.92 -18.93 37.79
C GLU A 123 13.33 -17.73 36.93
N ALA A 124 14.36 -17.85 36.09
CA ALA A 124 14.81 -16.76 35.24
C ALA A 124 13.81 -16.49 34.09
N GLU A 125 13.25 -17.56 33.51
CA GLU A 125 12.16 -17.51 32.55
C GLU A 125 10.89 -16.95 33.19
N ALA A 126 10.54 -17.39 34.41
CA ALA A 126 9.39 -16.87 35.14
C ALA A 126 9.54 -15.37 35.51
N ASP A 127 10.73 -14.93 35.94
CA ASP A 127 11.03 -13.53 36.27
C ASP A 127 11.03 -12.63 35.05
N LYS A 128 11.54 -13.12 33.92
CA LYS A 128 11.43 -12.44 32.63
C LYS A 128 9.96 -12.34 32.25
N ALA A 129 9.25 -13.47 32.35
CA ALA A 129 7.87 -13.54 31.91
C ALA A 129 6.96 -12.60 32.73
N PHE A 130 7.14 -12.63 34.05
CA PHE A 130 6.44 -11.75 34.97
C PHE A 130 6.74 -10.28 34.71
N ARG A 131 8.01 -9.88 34.53
CA ARG A 131 8.38 -8.48 34.27
C ARG A 131 7.76 -7.91 33.01
N GLU A 132 7.66 -8.70 31.96
CA GLU A 132 7.06 -8.21 30.73
C GLU A 132 5.51 -8.24 30.81
N ALA A 133 4.92 -9.20 31.53
CA ALA A 133 3.49 -9.23 31.80
C ALA A 133 3.03 -8.04 32.68
N MET A 134 3.88 -7.51 33.55
CA MET A 134 3.62 -6.27 34.30
C MET A 134 3.34 -5.05 33.41
N ALA A 135 3.77 -5.05 32.14
CA ALA A 135 3.41 -4.00 31.20
C ALA A 135 1.89 -3.99 30.90
N LEU A 136 1.23 -5.16 30.97
CA LEU A 136 -0.20 -5.32 30.71
C LEU A 136 -1.07 -4.66 31.79
N GLU A 137 -0.61 -4.66 33.04
CA GLU A 137 -1.32 -4.00 34.16
C GLU A 137 -1.50 -2.48 33.93
N LYS A 138 -0.59 -1.87 33.16
CA LYS A 138 -0.62 -0.44 32.82
C LYS A 138 -1.58 -0.12 31.69
N LEU A 139 -2.05 -1.11 30.93
CA LEU A 139 -2.95 -0.93 29.79
C LEU A 139 -4.40 -0.78 30.24
N LYS A 140 -4.73 0.40 30.78
CA LYS A 140 -6.09 0.74 31.23
C LYS A 140 -6.82 1.55 30.16
N HIS A 141 -7.69 0.89 29.41
CA HIS A 141 -8.49 1.52 28.36
C HIS A 141 -9.85 0.82 28.21
N LYS A 142 -10.91 1.56 27.84
CA LYS A 142 -12.29 1.03 27.77
C LYS A 142 -12.46 -0.13 26.79
N TYR A 143 -11.61 -0.25 25.78
CA TYR A 143 -11.66 -1.32 24.76
C TYR A 143 -10.49 -2.31 24.85
N ILE A 144 -9.81 -2.33 26.00
CA ILE A 144 -8.79 -3.34 26.32
C ILE A 144 -9.33 -4.23 27.44
N CYS A 145 -8.99 -5.51 27.38
CA CYS A 145 -9.31 -6.49 28.42
C CYS A 145 -8.80 -6.02 29.79
N GLY A 146 -9.65 -6.11 30.82
CA GLY A 146 -9.27 -5.71 32.16
C GLY A 146 -8.27 -6.69 32.78
N TYR A 147 -7.00 -6.32 32.83
CA TYR A 147 -5.98 -7.04 33.60
C TYR A 147 -6.12 -6.70 35.09
N ARG A 148 -6.43 -7.72 35.91
CA ARG A 148 -6.76 -7.55 37.33
C ARG A 148 -5.56 -7.76 38.25
N GLU A 149 -4.89 -8.90 38.10
CA GLU A 149 -3.82 -9.31 39.00
C GLU A 149 -2.83 -10.21 38.26
N LEU A 150 -1.54 -10.06 38.56
CA LEU A 150 -0.46 -10.87 38.00
C LEU A 150 0.39 -11.41 39.15
N PHE A 151 0.71 -12.70 39.12
CA PHE A 151 1.57 -13.32 40.13
C PHE A 151 2.26 -14.58 39.58
N VAL A 152 3.33 -15.00 40.23
CA VAL A 152 4.02 -16.26 39.94
C VAL A 152 3.57 -17.29 40.96
N ASN A 153 3.26 -18.51 40.54
CA ASN A 153 2.90 -19.62 41.41
C ASN A 153 3.80 -20.83 41.16
N TRP A 154 4.19 -21.54 42.21
CA TRP A 154 4.93 -22.80 42.11
C TRP A 154 3.99 -23.98 42.33
N ASP A 155 3.78 -24.80 41.31
CA ASP A 155 3.00 -26.04 41.42
C ASP A 155 3.92 -27.15 41.94
N ARG A 156 3.70 -27.57 43.18
CA ARG A 156 4.49 -28.64 43.83
C ARG A 156 4.28 -30.00 43.19
N GLU A 157 3.12 -30.26 42.59
CA GLU A 157 2.80 -31.56 41.98
C GLU A 157 3.46 -31.71 40.62
N LYS A 158 3.52 -30.62 39.85
CA LYS A 158 4.16 -30.60 38.52
C LYS A 158 5.63 -30.21 38.54
N THR A 159 6.14 -29.72 39.67
CA THR A 159 7.51 -29.20 39.82
C THR A 159 7.85 -28.12 38.79
N SER A 160 6.87 -27.26 38.46
CA SER A 160 7.00 -26.19 37.47
C SER A 160 6.57 -24.84 38.06
N MET A 161 7.19 -23.75 37.57
CA MET A 161 6.73 -22.38 37.83
C MET A 161 5.64 -22.00 36.83
N PHE A 162 4.65 -21.25 37.30
CA PHE A 162 3.59 -20.70 36.48
C PHE A 162 3.51 -19.18 36.65
N VAL A 163 3.48 -18.45 35.56
CA VAL A 163 3.03 -17.05 35.57
C VAL A 163 1.52 -17.05 35.38
N CYS A 164 0.80 -16.54 36.38
CA CYS A 164 -0.65 -16.43 36.41
C CYS A 164 -1.07 -15.00 36.07
N ILE A 165 -1.93 -14.87 35.07
CA ILE A 165 -2.52 -13.59 34.64
C ILE A 165 -4.03 -13.67 34.82
N VAL A 166 -4.56 -12.88 35.74
CA VAL A 166 -5.99 -12.78 36.02
C VAL A 166 -6.58 -11.62 35.25
N MET A 167 -7.66 -11.89 34.51
CA MET A 167 -8.34 -10.93 33.65
C MET A 167 -9.87 -11.04 33.79
N ASP A 168 -10.57 -10.02 33.31
CA ASP A 168 -12.03 -10.02 33.23
C ASP A 168 -12.58 -11.22 32.44
N PHE A 169 -13.75 -11.73 32.85
CA PHE A 169 -14.47 -12.75 32.11
C PHE A 169 -15.60 -12.13 31.27
N TYR A 170 -15.55 -12.36 29.96
CA TYR A 170 -16.54 -11.86 29.01
C TYR A 170 -17.53 -12.97 28.60
N LYS A 171 -18.75 -12.91 29.14
CA LYS A 171 -19.77 -13.96 28.96
C LYS A 171 -20.31 -14.06 27.54
N ALA A 172 -20.32 -12.94 26.80
CA ALA A 172 -20.81 -12.89 25.43
C ALA A 172 -19.83 -13.54 24.41
N GLY A 173 -18.68 -14.03 24.86
CA GLY A 173 -17.69 -14.72 24.03
C GLY A 173 -16.81 -13.74 23.25
N ASP A 174 -16.48 -14.12 22.03
CA ASP A 174 -15.54 -13.43 21.16
C ASP A 174 -16.13 -13.16 19.76
N LEU A 175 -15.48 -12.28 19.00
CA LEU A 175 -15.91 -11.88 17.66
C LEU A 175 -15.84 -13.03 16.66
N ASP A 176 -14.94 -14.01 16.85
CA ASP A 176 -14.86 -15.22 15.99
C ASP A 176 -16.18 -16.01 16.02
N ASN A 177 -16.75 -16.22 17.22
CA ASN A 177 -18.05 -16.85 17.38
C ASN A 177 -19.17 -16.04 16.71
N VAL A 178 -19.12 -14.71 16.79
CA VAL A 178 -20.11 -13.84 16.13
C VAL A 178 -20.02 -13.96 14.60
N ILE A 179 -18.81 -13.85 14.04
CA ILE A 179 -18.56 -14.00 12.59
C ILE A 179 -19.05 -15.38 12.10
N LYS A 180 -18.71 -16.46 12.81
CA LYS A 180 -19.17 -17.82 12.49
C LYS A 180 -20.68 -17.95 12.47
N GLN A 181 -21.39 -17.32 13.40
CA GLN A 181 -22.86 -17.35 13.45
C GLN A 181 -23.54 -16.59 12.31
N TYR A 182 -22.97 -15.46 11.87
CA TYR A 182 -23.46 -14.74 10.70
C TYR A 182 -23.19 -15.52 9.42
N ARG A 183 -21.97 -16.05 9.30
CA ARG A 183 -21.52 -16.83 8.15
C ARG A 183 -22.31 -18.13 7.97
N SER A 184 -22.59 -18.86 9.06
CA SER A 184 -23.40 -20.08 8.99
C SER A 184 -24.86 -19.85 8.58
N LYS A 185 -25.32 -18.58 8.61
CA LYS A 185 -26.65 -18.16 8.17
C LYS A 185 -26.62 -17.48 6.82
N GLU A 186 -25.44 -17.35 6.19
CA GLU A 186 -25.21 -16.59 4.96
C GLU A 186 -25.77 -15.15 5.06
N LYS A 187 -25.52 -14.50 6.20
CA LYS A 187 -26.00 -13.14 6.48
C LYS A 187 -24.84 -12.16 6.58
N ALA A 188 -24.95 -11.08 5.82
CA ALA A 188 -24.09 -9.91 5.99
C ALA A 188 -24.25 -9.32 7.40
N ILE A 189 -23.14 -8.92 8.01
CA ILE A 189 -23.16 -8.16 9.27
C ILE A 189 -23.56 -6.72 8.94
N PRO A 190 -24.57 -6.12 9.59
CA PRO A 190 -24.97 -4.75 9.30
C PRO A 190 -23.80 -3.76 9.40
N GLU A 191 -23.62 -2.90 8.39
CA GLU A 191 -22.47 -1.99 8.33
C GLU A 191 -22.34 -1.09 9.56
N LYS A 192 -23.47 -0.65 10.13
CA LYS A 192 -23.47 0.16 11.37
C LYS A 192 -22.79 -0.57 12.54
N ILE A 193 -22.92 -1.89 12.62
CA ILE A 193 -22.28 -2.72 13.64
C ILE A 193 -20.77 -2.84 13.35
N LEU A 194 -20.39 -3.11 12.09
CA LEU A 194 -18.98 -3.12 11.67
C LEU A 194 -18.29 -1.78 11.97
N LYS A 195 -18.92 -0.65 11.63
CA LYS A 195 -18.43 0.70 11.92
C LYS A 195 -18.22 0.92 13.41
N LYS A 196 -19.17 0.50 14.26
CA LYS A 196 -19.04 0.59 15.71
C LYS A 196 -17.81 -0.20 16.18
N TRP A 197 -17.70 -1.48 15.84
CA TRP A 197 -16.58 -2.33 16.26
C TRP A 197 -15.24 -1.82 15.73
N PHE A 198 -15.21 -1.38 14.47
CA PHE A 198 -14.01 -0.83 13.86
C PHE A 198 -13.52 0.43 14.58
N GLY A 199 -14.43 1.36 14.91
CA GLY A 199 -14.09 2.55 15.70
C GLY A 199 -13.49 2.20 17.07
N GLN A 200 -14.04 1.19 17.74
CA GLN A 200 -13.54 0.70 19.03
C GLN A 200 -12.14 0.08 18.91
N MET A 201 -11.92 -0.73 17.88
CA MET A 201 -10.61 -1.35 17.60
C MET A 201 -9.55 -0.31 17.24
N VAL A 202 -9.88 0.68 16.40
CA VAL A 202 -8.96 1.77 16.04
C VAL A 202 -8.60 2.60 17.27
N GLU A 203 -9.57 2.98 18.10
CA GLU A 203 -9.31 3.74 19.34
C GLU A 203 -8.40 2.96 20.30
N ALA A 204 -8.64 1.66 20.47
CA ALA A 204 -7.76 0.79 21.26
C ALA A 204 -6.33 0.72 20.71
N LEU A 205 -6.18 0.59 19.38
CA LEU A 205 -4.88 0.53 18.72
C LEU A 205 -4.10 1.84 18.86
N VAL A 206 -4.76 2.99 18.67
CA VAL A 206 -4.16 4.30 18.92
C VAL A 206 -3.60 4.38 20.34
N PHE A 207 -4.35 3.89 21.33
CA PHE A 207 -3.89 3.87 22.71
C PHE A 207 -2.65 2.99 22.91
N ILE A 208 -2.67 1.72 22.49
CA ILE A 208 -1.54 0.80 22.76
C ILE A 208 -0.27 1.18 21.99
N HIS A 209 -0.42 1.64 20.74
CA HIS A 209 0.71 2.12 19.92
C HIS A 209 1.31 3.39 20.53
N SER A 210 0.51 4.28 21.13
CA SER A 210 1.02 5.44 21.89
C SER A 210 1.85 5.05 23.11
N GLN A 211 1.56 3.88 23.71
CA GLN A 211 2.31 3.28 24.82
C GLN A 211 3.50 2.43 24.34
N LYS A 212 3.81 2.42 23.02
CA LYS A 212 4.85 1.60 22.40
C LYS A 212 4.64 0.09 22.56
N VAL A 213 3.37 -0.33 22.65
CA VAL A 213 2.96 -1.73 22.68
C VAL A 213 2.37 -2.13 21.34
N VAL A 214 2.90 -3.20 20.74
CA VAL A 214 2.37 -3.85 19.53
C VAL A 214 1.67 -5.14 19.95
N HIS A 215 0.46 -5.39 19.47
CA HIS A 215 -0.36 -6.53 19.89
C HIS A 215 0.16 -7.87 19.33
N ARG A 216 0.51 -7.91 18.04
CA ARG A 216 1.11 -9.05 17.29
C ARG A 216 0.21 -10.26 17.01
N ASP A 217 -0.85 -10.47 17.78
CA ASP A 217 -1.78 -11.59 17.58
C ASP A 217 -3.24 -11.11 17.45
N LEU A 218 -3.48 -10.05 16.67
CA LEU A 218 -4.85 -9.59 16.44
C LEU A 218 -5.59 -10.58 15.54
N LYS A 219 -6.70 -11.09 16.04
CA LYS A 219 -7.62 -12.01 15.34
C LYS A 219 -8.99 -11.97 16.02
N PRO A 220 -10.07 -12.43 15.37
CA PRO A 220 -11.41 -12.35 15.94
C PRO A 220 -11.56 -13.07 17.29
N SER A 221 -10.82 -14.15 17.55
CA SER A 221 -10.88 -14.88 18.84
C SER A 221 -10.19 -14.15 20.00
N ASN A 222 -9.43 -13.10 19.72
CA ASN A 222 -8.80 -12.21 20.72
C ASN A 222 -9.58 -10.90 20.91
N MET A 223 -10.77 -10.80 20.30
CA MET A 223 -11.69 -9.67 20.42
C MET A 223 -12.90 -10.10 21.24
N PHE A 224 -12.88 -9.89 22.55
CA PHE A 224 -13.97 -10.30 23.43
C PHE A 224 -15.15 -9.32 23.40
N MET A 225 -16.34 -9.82 23.71
CA MET A 225 -17.58 -9.05 23.69
C MET A 225 -18.04 -8.74 25.13
N SER A 226 -18.25 -7.46 25.45
CA SER A 226 -18.91 -7.08 26.70
C SER A 226 -20.40 -7.42 26.70
N ASP A 227 -21.06 -7.26 27.85
CA ASP A 227 -22.50 -7.47 27.97
C ASP A 227 -23.30 -6.47 27.09
N GLU A 228 -22.73 -5.29 26.80
CA GLU A 228 -23.25 -4.28 25.87
C GLU A 228 -22.83 -4.51 24.39
N LEU A 229 -22.21 -5.66 24.10
CA LEU A 229 -21.67 -6.02 22.78
C LEU A 229 -20.62 -5.02 22.25
N ASP A 230 -19.82 -4.47 23.15
CA ASP A 230 -18.62 -3.69 22.83
C ASP A 230 -17.38 -4.58 22.76
N ILE A 231 -16.43 -4.21 21.90
CA ILE A 231 -15.16 -4.93 21.73
C ILE A 231 -14.23 -4.68 22.91
N LYS A 232 -13.57 -5.74 23.35
CA LYS A 232 -12.49 -5.76 24.35
C LYS A 232 -11.31 -6.53 23.76
N ILE A 233 -10.29 -5.81 23.30
CA ILE A 233 -9.07 -6.44 22.77
C ILE A 233 -8.32 -7.08 23.93
N GLY A 234 -8.05 -8.38 23.84
CA GLY A 234 -7.29 -9.11 24.84
C GLY A 234 -6.29 -10.05 24.22
N ASP A 235 -5.64 -10.86 25.07
CA ASP A 235 -4.54 -11.75 24.69
C ASP A 235 -3.41 -11.03 23.93
N PHE A 236 -3.01 -9.87 24.47
CA PHE A 236 -1.77 -9.19 24.09
C PHE A 236 -0.64 -10.19 24.17
N GLY A 237 -0.05 -10.47 23.01
CA GLY A 237 0.81 -11.63 22.83
C GLY A 237 1.83 -11.73 23.95
N VAL A 238 1.63 -12.71 24.84
CA VAL A 238 2.59 -13.16 25.87
C VAL A 238 3.85 -13.78 25.21
N ALA A 239 4.06 -13.52 23.92
CA ALA A 239 5.23 -13.84 23.12
C ALA A 239 6.15 -12.62 22.89
N THR A 240 5.73 -11.38 23.22
CA THR A 240 6.71 -10.36 23.61
C THR A 240 7.51 -10.90 24.79
N VAL A 241 6.72 -11.43 25.73
CA VAL A 241 6.91 -12.41 26.79
C VAL A 241 8.27 -13.10 26.99
N MET A 242 8.57 -13.84 25.91
CA MET A 242 9.46 -14.98 25.88
C MET A 242 10.17 -14.91 24.53
N GLN A 243 11.18 -14.03 24.45
CA GLN A 243 12.04 -13.98 23.26
C GLN A 243 12.57 -15.39 22.92
N GLY A 244 12.48 -15.79 21.65
CA GLY A 244 13.55 -16.60 21.06
C GLY A 244 13.16 -17.77 20.19
N THR A 245 11.89 -18.16 20.06
CA THR A 245 11.53 -19.24 19.14
C THR A 245 10.46 -18.79 18.17
N LYS A 246 10.70 -19.12 16.89
CA LYS A 246 9.65 -19.28 15.88
C LYS A 246 8.60 -20.21 16.49
N THR A 247 7.63 -19.65 17.21
CA THR A 247 6.58 -20.44 17.84
C THR A 247 5.78 -21.06 16.71
N GLY A 248 5.81 -22.39 16.62
CA GLY A 248 5.06 -23.16 15.64
C GLY A 248 3.58 -22.76 15.70
N THR A 249 3.19 -21.86 14.81
CA THR A 249 1.81 -21.40 14.66
C THR A 249 1.01 -22.48 13.96
N THR A 250 -0.07 -22.91 14.60
CA THR A 250 -1.11 -23.73 13.98
C THR A 250 -1.58 -23.04 12.69
N VAL A 251 -1.81 -23.84 11.65
CA VAL A 251 -2.13 -23.40 10.28
C VAL A 251 -3.28 -22.37 10.17
N GLY A 252 -4.17 -22.25 11.16
CA GLY A 252 -5.24 -21.24 11.18
C GLY A 252 -4.88 -19.87 11.78
N THR A 253 -3.84 -19.74 12.61
CA THR A 253 -3.45 -18.44 13.22
C THR A 253 -2.64 -17.57 12.25
N VAL A 254 -2.02 -18.18 11.24
CA VAL A 254 -1.24 -17.41 10.26
C VAL A 254 -2.13 -16.51 9.41
N ASN A 255 -3.42 -16.79 9.20
CA ASN A 255 -4.23 -16.07 8.20
C ASN A 255 -4.38 -14.55 8.47
N TYR A 256 -4.44 -14.11 9.72
CA TYR A 256 -4.50 -12.68 10.08
C TYR A 256 -3.11 -12.03 10.19
N MET A 257 -2.03 -12.80 10.05
CA MET A 257 -0.64 -12.32 10.14
C MET A 257 -0.24 -11.58 8.86
N ALA A 258 0.42 -10.44 9.03
CA ALA A 258 0.96 -9.64 7.95
C ALA A 258 2.09 -10.39 7.21
N PRO A 259 2.23 -10.20 5.87
CA PRO A 259 3.18 -10.96 5.06
C PRO A 259 4.65 -10.79 5.51
N GLU A 260 5.04 -9.60 5.95
CA GLU A 260 6.41 -9.27 6.36
C GLU A 260 6.86 -9.96 7.65
N VAL A 261 5.93 -10.46 8.47
CA VAL A 261 6.23 -11.06 9.78
C VAL A 261 7.07 -12.34 9.65
N LEU A 262 6.98 -13.02 8.51
CA LEU A 262 7.79 -14.20 8.22
C LEU A 262 9.28 -13.85 8.03
N GLU A 263 9.58 -12.60 7.69
CA GLU A 263 10.91 -12.11 7.33
C GLU A 263 11.48 -11.12 8.36
N ARG A 264 10.60 -10.37 9.04
CA ARG A 264 10.95 -9.23 9.89
C ARG A 264 10.16 -9.24 11.20
N PRO A 265 10.67 -8.60 12.26
CA PRO A 265 9.91 -8.43 13.49
C PRO A 265 8.62 -7.61 13.27
N TYR A 266 7.55 -8.01 13.95
CA TYR A 266 6.28 -7.26 14.02
C TYR A 266 6.50 -5.78 14.39
N ASN A 267 5.73 -4.91 13.74
CA ASN A 267 5.63 -3.49 14.08
C ASN A 267 4.16 -3.04 14.22
N GLU A 268 3.93 -1.77 14.54
CA GLU A 268 2.59 -1.19 14.69
C GLU A 268 1.73 -1.35 13.41
N THR A 269 2.32 -1.30 12.21
CA THR A 269 1.61 -1.49 10.93
C THR A 269 1.26 -2.96 10.64
N SER A 270 1.91 -3.93 11.29
CA SER A 270 1.51 -5.33 11.23
C SER A 270 0.17 -5.56 11.94
N ASP A 271 -0.10 -4.85 13.05
CA ASP A 271 -1.42 -4.87 13.71
C ASP A 271 -2.52 -4.29 12.79
N ILE A 272 -2.18 -3.28 11.97
CA ILE A 272 -3.11 -2.67 11.02
C ILE A 272 -3.51 -3.66 9.91
N TRP A 273 -2.56 -4.45 9.42
CA TRP A 273 -2.89 -5.55 8.49
C TRP A 273 -3.87 -6.53 9.12
N SER A 274 -3.59 -6.98 10.34
CA SER A 274 -4.48 -7.92 11.05
C SER A 274 -5.88 -7.36 11.26
N LEU A 275 -5.98 -6.05 11.57
CA LEU A 275 -7.27 -5.36 11.63
C LEU A 275 -7.99 -5.35 10.26
N GLY A 276 -7.25 -5.11 9.18
CA GLY A 276 -7.76 -5.24 7.81
C GLY A 276 -8.33 -6.63 7.51
N CYS A 277 -7.62 -7.68 7.90
CA CYS A 277 -8.08 -9.07 7.76
C CYS A 277 -9.37 -9.32 8.57
N ILE A 278 -9.48 -8.80 9.79
CA ILE A 278 -10.69 -8.93 10.62
C ILE A 278 -11.90 -8.28 9.93
N LEU A 279 -11.73 -7.08 9.38
CA LEU A 279 -12.81 -6.42 8.64
C LEU A 279 -13.17 -7.16 7.36
N LEU A 280 -12.18 -7.61 6.58
CA LEU A 280 -12.41 -8.37 5.36
C LEU A 280 -13.18 -9.67 5.66
N ASP A 281 -12.78 -10.42 6.68
CA ASP A 281 -13.48 -11.61 7.14
C ASP A 281 -14.94 -11.28 7.52
N ALA A 282 -15.14 -10.27 8.37
CA ALA A 282 -16.48 -9.87 8.79
C ALA A 282 -17.37 -9.41 7.61
N SER A 283 -16.81 -8.69 6.63
CA SER A 283 -17.52 -8.19 5.45
C SER A 283 -17.89 -9.27 4.43
N THR A 284 -17.27 -10.46 4.48
CA THR A 284 -17.58 -11.56 3.54
C THR A 284 -18.61 -12.56 4.07
N CYS A 285 -19.15 -12.38 5.27
CA CYS A 285 -20.11 -13.32 5.90
C CYS A 285 -21.38 -13.57 5.07
N GLY A 286 -21.76 -12.63 4.21
CA GLY A 286 -22.97 -12.73 3.39
C GLY A 286 -22.84 -13.58 2.14
N PHE A 287 -21.61 -13.94 1.72
CA PHE A 287 -21.41 -14.60 0.42
C PHE A 287 -20.26 -15.61 0.36
N LEU A 288 -19.42 -15.72 1.40
CA LEU A 288 -18.40 -16.77 1.50
C LEU A 288 -18.67 -17.70 2.68
N ASP A 289 -18.40 -18.99 2.52
CA ASP A 289 -18.33 -19.93 3.64
C ASP A 289 -17.02 -19.79 4.44
N HIS A 290 -16.87 -20.56 5.52
CA HIS A 290 -15.68 -20.47 6.38
C HIS A 290 -14.39 -20.86 5.66
N SER A 291 -14.42 -21.91 4.84
CA SER A 291 -13.24 -22.37 4.10
C SER A 291 -12.82 -21.33 3.07
N GLN A 292 -13.77 -20.80 2.32
CA GLN A 292 -13.54 -19.78 1.30
C GLN A 292 -12.98 -18.49 1.91
N ALA A 293 -13.52 -18.04 3.05
CA ALA A 293 -13.00 -16.87 3.75
C ALA A 293 -11.56 -17.08 4.24
N GLN A 294 -11.23 -18.26 4.78
CA GLN A 294 -9.86 -18.57 5.19
C GLN A 294 -8.89 -18.66 4.00
N SER A 295 -9.33 -19.24 2.87
CA SER A 295 -8.55 -19.24 1.63
C SER A 295 -8.31 -17.82 1.12
N LEU A 296 -9.32 -16.96 1.12
CA LEU A 296 -9.18 -15.56 0.73
C LEU A 296 -8.12 -14.84 1.59
N LEU A 297 -8.22 -14.94 2.92
CA LEU A 297 -7.26 -14.32 3.84
C LEU A 297 -5.82 -14.81 3.63
N PHE A 298 -5.65 -16.07 3.20
CA PHE A 298 -4.35 -16.61 2.84
C PHE A 298 -3.86 -16.04 1.49
N GLU A 299 -4.72 -16.02 0.47
CA GLU A 299 -4.40 -15.60 -0.90
C GLU A 299 -4.04 -14.11 -1.00
N VAL A 300 -4.75 -13.22 -0.30
CA VAL A 300 -4.53 -11.75 -0.36
C VAL A 300 -3.13 -11.31 0.07
N LYS A 301 -2.38 -12.17 0.76
CA LYS A 301 -0.99 -11.91 1.16
C LYS A 301 -0.02 -11.97 0.00
N HIS A 302 -0.37 -12.73 -1.03
CA HIS A 302 0.50 -13.06 -2.14
C HIS A 302 -0.07 -12.57 -3.47
N LYS A 303 -1.39 -12.40 -3.56
CA LYS A 303 -2.11 -12.00 -4.77
C LYS A 303 -3.01 -10.79 -4.48
N PRO A 304 -2.54 -9.54 -4.69
CA PRO A 304 -3.33 -8.33 -4.45
C PRO A 304 -4.65 -8.30 -5.24
N ALA A 305 -4.66 -8.79 -6.49
CA ALA A 305 -5.88 -8.92 -7.29
C ALA A 305 -7.04 -9.65 -6.57
N ARG A 306 -6.75 -10.65 -5.72
CA ARG A 306 -7.77 -11.39 -4.95
C ARG A 306 -8.48 -10.51 -3.92
N LEU A 307 -7.79 -9.49 -3.40
CA LEU A 307 -8.42 -8.50 -2.53
C LEU A 307 -9.42 -7.68 -3.33
N GLU A 308 -9.08 -7.24 -4.54
CA GLU A 308 -9.95 -6.42 -5.37
C GLU A 308 -11.21 -7.17 -5.82
N ASP A 309 -11.09 -8.45 -6.17
CA ASP A 309 -12.26 -9.31 -6.44
C ASP A 309 -13.22 -9.35 -5.25
N ALA A 310 -12.68 -9.55 -4.05
CA ALA A 310 -13.49 -9.58 -2.84
C ALA A 310 -14.12 -8.21 -2.53
N LEU A 311 -13.37 -7.12 -2.72
CA LEU A 311 -13.87 -5.76 -2.51
C LEU A 311 -14.98 -5.39 -3.49
N GLN A 312 -14.91 -5.85 -4.75
CA GLN A 312 -15.98 -5.67 -5.73
C GLN A 312 -17.29 -6.32 -5.28
N GLU A 313 -17.24 -7.53 -4.73
CA GLU A 313 -18.41 -8.21 -4.15
C GLU A 313 -18.91 -7.52 -2.86
N ILE A 314 -17.99 -7.10 -1.99
CA ILE A 314 -18.32 -6.38 -0.74
C ILE A 314 -19.03 -5.06 -1.05
N ASN A 315 -18.60 -4.33 -2.07
CA ASN A 315 -19.16 -3.03 -2.46
C ASN A 315 -20.62 -3.12 -2.98
N LYS A 316 -21.13 -4.32 -3.28
CA LYS A 316 -22.56 -4.53 -3.59
C LYS A 316 -23.45 -4.39 -2.35
N THR A 317 -22.89 -4.61 -1.16
CA THR A 317 -23.63 -4.61 0.12
C THR A 317 -23.20 -3.49 1.06
N TYR A 318 -21.92 -3.11 1.02
CA TYR A 318 -21.31 -2.14 1.91
C TYR A 318 -20.86 -0.88 1.17
N SER A 319 -20.62 0.19 1.92
CA SER A 319 -20.13 1.46 1.38
C SER A 319 -18.73 1.37 0.74
N ARG A 320 -18.49 2.22 -0.27
CA ARG A 320 -17.18 2.35 -0.93
C ARG A 320 -16.09 2.72 0.07
N GLU A 321 -16.42 3.56 1.05
CA GLU A 321 -15.49 4.02 2.07
C GLU A 321 -15.01 2.88 2.98
N LEU A 322 -15.85 1.88 3.26
CA LEU A 322 -15.41 0.67 3.98
C LEU A 322 -14.39 -0.10 3.14
N CYS A 323 -14.66 -0.27 1.84
CA CYS A 323 -13.77 -0.98 0.92
C CYS A 323 -12.41 -0.25 0.81
N GLN A 324 -12.42 1.08 0.72
CA GLN A 324 -11.21 1.90 0.69
C GLN A 324 -10.35 1.71 1.94
N VAL A 325 -10.95 1.68 3.12
CA VAL A 325 -10.21 1.51 4.38
C VAL A 325 -9.65 0.08 4.50
N ILE A 326 -10.40 -0.95 4.08
CA ILE A 326 -9.89 -2.32 4.01
C ILE A 326 -8.68 -2.39 3.06
N ARG A 327 -8.79 -1.81 1.87
CA ARG A 327 -7.71 -1.74 0.88
C ARG A 327 -6.46 -1.04 1.43
N ALA A 328 -6.62 0.08 2.12
CA ALA A 328 -5.51 0.82 2.71
C ALA A 328 -4.78 0.02 3.81
N MET A 329 -5.51 -0.75 4.62
CA MET A 329 -4.92 -1.59 5.68
C MET A 329 -4.23 -2.85 5.13
N LEU A 330 -4.70 -3.38 4.00
CA LEU A 330 -4.21 -4.62 3.39
C LEU A 330 -3.18 -4.41 2.27
N ARG A 331 -2.41 -3.31 2.33
CA ARG A 331 -1.24 -3.13 1.45
C ARG A 331 -0.11 -4.08 1.83
N ARG A 332 0.41 -4.83 0.84
CA ARG A 332 1.50 -5.80 1.03
C ARG A 332 2.74 -5.12 1.61
N ASN A 333 3.15 -4.00 1.02
CA ASN A 333 4.25 -3.19 1.55
C ASN A 333 3.81 -2.43 2.81
N PHE A 334 4.40 -2.79 3.95
CA PHE A 334 4.04 -2.21 5.25
C PHE A 334 4.30 -0.70 5.36
N HIS A 335 5.26 -0.15 4.61
CA HIS A 335 5.51 1.30 4.59
C HIS A 335 4.37 2.10 3.98
N GLN A 336 3.50 1.45 3.20
CA GLN A 336 2.37 2.08 2.54
C GLN A 336 1.08 1.98 3.38
N ARG A 337 1.08 1.20 4.47
CA ARG A 337 -0.07 1.07 5.37
C ARG A 337 -0.17 2.30 6.28
N PRO A 338 -1.38 2.81 6.55
CA PRO A 338 -1.57 3.86 7.54
C PRO A 338 -1.25 3.33 8.96
N SER A 339 -0.78 4.21 9.85
CA SER A 339 -0.80 3.90 11.28
C SER A 339 -2.23 3.98 11.84
N ALA A 340 -2.45 3.45 13.04
CA ALA A 340 -3.74 3.62 13.74
C ALA A 340 -4.11 5.11 13.89
N LYS A 341 -3.11 5.98 14.08
CA LYS A 341 -3.30 7.43 14.16
C LYS A 341 -3.68 8.03 12.81
N ASP A 342 -3.05 7.58 11.72
CA ASP A 342 -3.38 8.07 10.38
C ASP A 342 -4.80 7.67 9.97
N LEU A 343 -5.25 6.46 10.35
CA LEU A 343 -6.64 6.04 10.14
C LEU A 343 -7.64 7.03 10.76
N THR A 344 -7.34 7.60 11.95
CA THR A 344 -8.23 8.61 12.56
C THR A 344 -8.39 9.87 11.72
N ALA A 345 -7.52 10.13 10.73
CA ALA A 345 -7.68 11.27 9.83
C ALA A 345 -8.78 11.08 8.78
N LEU A 346 -9.14 9.84 8.47
CA LEU A 346 -10.14 9.52 7.46
C LEU A 346 -11.56 9.83 7.96
N MET A 347 -12.38 10.49 7.14
CA MET A 347 -13.75 10.87 7.51
C MET A 347 -14.63 9.65 7.83
N PHE A 348 -14.46 8.56 7.09
CA PHE A 348 -15.12 7.30 7.40
C PHE A 348 -14.81 6.80 8.81
N VAL A 349 -13.54 6.84 9.22
CA VAL A 349 -13.10 6.43 10.56
C VAL A 349 -13.62 7.40 11.63
N GLN A 350 -13.67 8.71 11.35
CA GLN A 350 -14.30 9.69 12.25
C GLN A 350 -15.79 9.36 12.51
N SER A 351 -16.52 8.90 11.48
CA SER A 351 -17.90 8.43 11.66
C SER A 351 -17.98 7.17 12.53
N CYS A 352 -17.02 6.24 12.40
CA CYS A 352 -16.91 5.04 13.22
C CYS A 352 -16.61 5.38 14.69
N LEU A 353 -15.66 6.28 14.93
CA LEU A 353 -15.29 6.78 16.26
C LEU A 353 -16.48 7.48 16.94
N SER A 354 -17.27 8.24 16.18
CA SER A 354 -18.49 8.91 16.66
C SER A 354 -19.54 7.90 17.15
N LEU A 355 -19.74 6.79 16.44
CA LEU A 355 -20.64 5.71 16.87
C LEU A 355 -20.19 5.04 18.18
N SER A 356 -18.88 5.01 18.42
CA SER A 356 -18.27 4.49 19.66
C SER A 356 -18.17 5.52 20.79
N LYS A 357 -18.65 6.75 20.58
CA LYS A 357 -18.52 7.89 21.53
C LYS A 357 -17.07 8.09 21.98
N SER A 358 -16.13 8.01 21.04
CA SER A 358 -14.71 8.20 21.31
C SER A 358 -14.37 9.68 21.58
N GLU A 359 -13.38 9.92 22.44
CA GLU A 359 -12.80 11.25 22.64
C GLU A 359 -11.87 11.67 21.48
N LEU A 360 -11.50 10.75 20.60
CA LEU A 360 -10.69 11.00 19.41
C LEU A 360 -11.48 11.65 18.26
N VAL A 361 -12.80 11.81 18.42
CA VAL A 361 -13.64 12.50 17.44
C VAL A 361 -13.24 13.98 17.39
N ARG A 362 -12.96 14.47 16.18
CA ARG A 362 -12.59 15.88 16.00
C ARG A 362 -13.79 16.79 16.22
N LYS A 363 -13.57 17.89 16.95
CA LYS A 363 -14.58 18.91 17.21
C LYS A 363 -15.11 19.55 15.92
N ASP A 364 -14.23 19.74 14.94
CA ASP A 364 -14.58 20.34 13.65
C ASP A 364 -15.52 19.46 12.81
N CYS A 365 -15.49 18.13 13.02
CA CYS A 365 -16.41 17.17 12.37
C CYS A 365 -17.80 17.14 13.05
N LEU A 366 -17.93 17.65 14.29
CA LEU A 366 -19.21 17.76 15.01
C LEU A 366 -19.95 19.06 14.68
N SER A 367 -19.21 20.09 14.26
CA SER A 367 -19.76 21.32 13.67
C SER A 367 -19.84 21.14 12.15
N GLY A 368 -20.93 20.54 11.67
CA GLY A 368 -21.18 20.29 10.24
C GLY A 368 -21.34 21.53 9.36
N GLU A 369 -20.60 22.62 9.60
CA GLU A 369 -20.77 23.90 8.88
C GLU A 369 -19.63 24.24 7.91
N SER A 370 -18.42 23.66 8.03
CA SER A 370 -17.30 24.04 7.13
C SER A 370 -17.08 23.12 5.93
N GLU A 371 -17.44 21.83 5.99
CA GLU A 371 -17.37 20.93 4.83
C GLU A 371 -18.73 20.79 4.13
N ALA A 372 -19.84 20.95 4.84
CA ALA A 372 -21.19 20.85 4.27
C ALA A 372 -21.55 22.01 3.31
N SER A 373 -20.82 23.13 3.37
CA SER A 373 -21.05 24.26 2.47
C SER A 373 -20.54 24.00 1.05
N GLY A 374 -19.56 23.10 0.85
CA GLY A 374 -18.88 22.90 -0.44
C GLY A 374 -18.27 24.16 -1.07
N ALA A 375 -18.30 25.31 -0.39
CA ALA A 375 -17.90 26.59 -0.94
C ALA A 375 -16.40 26.78 -0.75
N LYS A 376 -15.74 27.19 -1.83
CA LYS A 376 -14.31 27.50 -1.81
C LYS A 376 -14.00 28.57 -0.75
N PRO A 377 -13.02 28.33 0.15
CA PRO A 377 -12.56 29.33 1.10
C PRO A 377 -12.06 30.58 0.38
N THR A 378 -12.50 31.76 0.82
CA THR A 378 -12.09 33.05 0.23
C THR A 378 -11.36 33.93 1.26
N THR A 379 -10.67 34.96 0.77
CA THR A 379 -9.98 35.94 1.61
C THR A 379 -10.17 37.35 1.04
N THR A 380 -10.24 38.33 1.93
CA THR A 380 -10.25 39.76 1.59
C THR A 380 -8.84 40.38 1.65
N LYS A 381 -7.84 39.62 2.10
CA LYS A 381 -6.44 40.09 2.12
C LYS A 381 -5.91 40.16 0.71
N ARG A 382 -5.16 41.23 0.43
CA ARG A 382 -4.43 41.39 -0.83
C ARG A 382 -3.31 40.34 -0.90
N ILE A 383 -3.37 39.50 -1.94
CA ILE A 383 -2.34 38.50 -2.22
C ILE A 383 -1.13 39.19 -2.89
N PRO A 384 0.11 38.86 -2.48
CA PRO A 384 1.31 39.35 -3.18
C PRO A 384 1.32 38.96 -4.66
N SER A 385 1.93 39.81 -5.50
CA SER A 385 2.00 39.61 -6.96
C SER A 385 3.34 39.04 -7.44
N LYS A 386 4.23 38.67 -6.52
CA LYS A 386 5.54 38.09 -6.79
C LYS A 386 5.69 36.79 -6.00
N VAL A 387 6.26 35.75 -6.63
CA VAL A 387 6.43 34.42 -6.00
C VAL A 387 7.25 34.51 -4.71
N GLU A 388 8.32 35.31 -4.68
CA GLU A 388 9.21 35.49 -3.51
C GLU A 388 8.50 36.04 -2.26
N GLU A 389 7.39 36.75 -2.42
CA GLU A 389 6.66 37.36 -1.29
C GLU A 389 5.60 36.42 -0.69
N LEU A 390 5.22 35.37 -1.42
CA LEU A 390 4.16 34.44 -1.02
C LEU A 390 4.50 33.60 0.22
N PRO A 391 5.72 33.03 0.38
CA PRO A 391 6.07 32.26 1.58
C PRO A 391 5.92 33.06 2.86
N SER A 392 6.40 34.32 2.84
CA SER A 392 6.26 35.25 3.95
C SER A 392 4.81 35.61 4.25
N PHE A 393 3.95 35.70 3.23
CA PHE A 393 2.52 35.92 3.41
C PHE A 393 1.82 34.70 4.02
N MET A 394 2.12 33.49 3.53
CA MET A 394 1.57 32.24 4.05
C MET A 394 1.93 32.05 5.51
N LYS A 395 3.19 32.27 5.88
CA LYS A 395 3.66 32.17 7.27
C LYS A 395 2.98 33.16 8.23
N LYS A 396 2.68 34.37 7.77
CA LYS A 396 1.92 35.38 8.56
C LYS A 396 0.43 35.03 8.72
N ASN A 397 -0.08 34.07 7.94
CA ASN A 397 -1.49 33.66 7.90
C ASN A 397 -1.63 32.13 8.02
N ASP A 398 -0.73 31.51 8.77
CA ASP A 398 -0.59 30.06 8.99
C ASP A 398 -1.86 29.34 9.45
N THR A 399 -2.80 30.04 10.08
CA THR A 399 -4.07 29.50 10.58
C THR A 399 -5.27 29.77 9.66
N ARG A 400 -5.10 30.56 8.58
CA ARG A 400 -6.21 31.04 7.73
C ARG A 400 -6.29 30.30 6.40
N VAL A 401 -7.17 29.30 6.32
CA VAL A 401 -7.41 28.48 5.12
C VAL A 401 -7.56 29.31 3.84
N GLY A 402 -8.44 30.31 3.82
CA GLY A 402 -8.66 31.14 2.63
C GLY A 402 -7.45 31.95 2.17
N CYS A 403 -6.52 32.29 3.09
CA CYS A 403 -5.26 32.94 2.72
C CYS A 403 -4.28 31.94 2.11
N GLN A 404 -4.21 30.72 2.65
CA GLN A 404 -3.36 29.65 2.12
C GLN A 404 -3.79 29.25 0.70
N VAL A 405 -5.08 28.96 0.51
CA VAL A 405 -5.64 28.59 -0.81
C VAL A 405 -5.34 29.68 -1.85
N ALA A 406 -5.66 30.93 -1.56
CA ALA A 406 -5.45 32.02 -2.50
C ALA A 406 -3.97 32.29 -2.81
N ALA A 407 -3.07 32.13 -1.83
CA ALA A 407 -1.63 32.28 -2.05
C ALA A 407 -1.05 31.14 -2.91
N LEU A 408 -1.47 29.91 -2.68
CA LEU A 408 -1.04 28.73 -3.44
C LEU A 408 -1.53 28.78 -4.90
N GLU A 409 -2.79 29.16 -5.12
CA GLU A 409 -3.34 29.33 -6.48
C GLU A 409 -2.64 30.46 -7.23
N GLU A 410 -2.32 31.57 -6.55
CA GLU A 410 -1.56 32.65 -7.16
C GLU A 410 -0.11 32.24 -7.45
N ALA A 411 0.51 31.41 -6.61
CA ALA A 411 1.82 30.82 -6.89
C ALA A 411 1.78 29.99 -8.19
N ALA A 412 0.82 29.06 -8.29
CA ALA A 412 0.62 28.25 -9.48
C ALA A 412 0.45 29.12 -10.74
N ARG A 413 -0.39 30.16 -10.65
CA ARG A 413 -0.64 31.09 -11.75
C ARG A 413 0.62 31.84 -12.17
N LEU A 414 1.37 32.41 -11.22
CA LEU A 414 2.55 33.22 -11.50
C LEU A 414 3.68 32.39 -12.13
N ILE A 415 3.89 31.17 -11.63
CA ILE A 415 4.91 30.25 -12.15
C ILE A 415 4.55 29.82 -13.58
N SER A 416 3.31 29.37 -13.82
CA SER A 416 2.91 28.89 -15.14
C SER A 416 2.78 29.99 -16.20
N SER A 417 2.22 31.16 -15.84
CA SER A 417 1.89 32.20 -16.82
C SER A 417 3.01 33.21 -17.10
N VAL A 418 3.86 33.49 -16.10
CA VAL A 418 4.91 34.51 -16.21
C VAL A 418 6.29 33.88 -16.37
N GLN A 419 6.41 32.55 -16.26
CA GLN A 419 7.69 31.83 -16.20
C GLN A 419 8.62 32.44 -15.14
N GLN A 420 8.07 32.87 -14.00
CA GLN A 420 8.89 33.30 -12.87
C GLN A 420 9.57 32.08 -12.25
N GLU A 421 10.85 32.22 -11.96
CA GLU A 421 11.58 31.26 -11.13
C GLU A 421 10.92 31.15 -9.75
N PHE A 422 10.91 29.94 -9.19
CA PHE A 422 10.43 29.70 -7.84
C PHE A 422 11.62 29.42 -6.90
N THR A 423 11.45 29.75 -5.63
CA THR A 423 12.48 29.55 -4.61
C THR A 423 12.27 28.24 -3.86
N THR A 424 13.35 27.70 -3.28
CA THR A 424 13.27 26.58 -2.32
C THR A 424 12.38 26.91 -1.12
N GLU A 425 12.32 28.19 -0.73
CA GLU A 425 11.42 28.69 0.31
C GLU A 425 9.95 28.54 -0.09
N MET A 426 9.62 28.73 -1.37
CA MET A 426 8.26 28.51 -1.86
C MET A 426 7.89 27.03 -1.84
N LEU A 427 8.78 26.14 -2.27
CA LEU A 427 8.55 24.69 -2.16
C LEU A 427 8.33 24.27 -0.70
N ALA A 428 9.17 24.75 0.22
CA ALA A 428 9.01 24.49 1.66
C ALA A 428 7.66 25.01 2.19
N ALA A 429 7.24 26.22 1.81
CA ALA A 429 5.95 26.79 2.22
C ALA A 429 4.75 25.97 1.70
N VAL A 430 4.84 25.42 0.48
CA VAL A 430 3.80 24.51 -0.05
C VAL A 430 3.72 23.23 0.80
N LEU A 431 4.86 22.60 1.10
CA LEU A 431 4.89 21.36 1.89
C LEU A 431 4.44 21.59 3.34
N GLU A 432 4.83 22.69 3.97
CA GLU A 432 4.34 23.11 5.29
C GLU A 432 2.81 23.28 5.26
N ALA A 433 2.26 23.95 4.24
CA ALA A 433 0.81 24.09 4.10
C ALA A 433 0.11 22.73 3.90
N MET A 434 0.68 21.82 3.10
CA MET A 434 0.14 20.47 2.95
C MET A 434 0.14 19.70 4.27
N HIS A 435 1.20 19.81 5.07
CA HIS A 435 1.31 19.16 6.36
C HIS A 435 0.29 19.71 7.38
N ASP A 436 0.24 21.03 7.53
CA ASP A 436 -0.58 21.70 8.54
C ASP A 436 -2.08 21.60 8.22
N PHE A 437 -2.43 21.61 6.94
CA PHE A 437 -3.80 21.51 6.44
C PHE A 437 -4.09 20.16 5.78
N LYS A 438 -3.51 19.07 6.28
CA LYS A 438 -3.68 17.72 5.69
C LYS A 438 -5.13 17.26 5.50
N ASN A 439 -6.06 17.74 6.35
CA ASN A 439 -7.47 17.39 6.26
C ASN A 439 -8.30 18.40 5.43
N ASN A 440 -7.71 19.45 4.86
CA ASN A 440 -8.44 20.44 4.08
C ASN A 440 -8.23 20.22 2.57
N VAL A 441 -9.26 19.72 1.89
CA VAL A 441 -9.19 19.39 0.47
C VAL A 441 -8.80 20.59 -0.42
N TRP A 442 -9.23 21.81 -0.08
CA TRP A 442 -8.93 23.01 -0.87
C TRP A 442 -7.45 23.39 -0.80
N VAL A 443 -6.86 23.35 0.40
CA VAL A 443 -5.42 23.62 0.56
C VAL A 443 -4.60 22.53 -0.12
N GLN A 444 -4.97 21.25 0.05
CA GLN A 444 -4.29 20.15 -0.65
C GLN A 444 -4.36 20.31 -2.17
N THR A 445 -5.53 20.70 -2.71
CA THR A 445 -5.73 20.84 -4.16
C THR A 445 -4.90 22.01 -4.70
N ALA A 446 -4.96 23.17 -4.05
CA ALA A 446 -4.17 24.34 -4.45
C ALA A 446 -2.66 24.08 -4.31
N ALA A 447 -2.23 23.34 -3.28
CA ALA A 447 -0.85 22.93 -3.10
C ALA A 447 -0.37 22.00 -4.21
N CYS A 448 -1.14 20.96 -4.56
CA CYS A 448 -0.81 20.08 -5.67
C CYS A 448 -0.75 20.85 -7.01
N GLN A 449 -1.65 21.81 -7.25
CA GLN A 449 -1.60 22.67 -8.43
C GLN A 449 -0.34 23.53 -8.48
N ALA A 450 0.07 24.11 -7.34
CA ALA A 450 1.31 24.86 -7.24
C ALA A 450 2.53 23.96 -7.51
N LEU A 451 2.54 22.73 -7.00
CA LEU A 451 3.58 21.75 -7.29
C LEU A 451 3.62 21.38 -8.78
N VAL A 452 2.47 21.17 -9.44
CA VAL A 452 2.44 20.93 -10.90
C VAL A 452 3.12 22.06 -11.65
N ALA A 453 2.76 23.31 -11.33
CA ALA A 453 3.36 24.50 -11.95
C ALA A 453 4.88 24.56 -11.73
N MET A 454 5.34 24.28 -10.50
CA MET A 454 6.78 24.23 -10.18
C MET A 454 7.51 23.14 -10.97
N MET A 455 6.95 21.93 -11.01
CA MET A 455 7.60 20.78 -11.65
C MET A 455 7.66 20.91 -13.18
N GLN A 456 6.73 21.66 -13.79
CA GLN A 456 6.69 21.97 -15.22
C GLN A 456 7.47 23.23 -15.61
N ALA A 457 7.99 24.00 -14.65
CA ALA A 457 8.79 25.19 -14.94
C ALA A 457 10.05 24.81 -15.73
N LYS A 458 10.48 25.68 -16.66
CA LYS A 458 11.65 25.41 -17.54
C LYS A 458 12.94 25.10 -16.77
N ASP A 459 13.12 25.75 -15.62
CA ASP A 459 14.31 25.62 -14.76
C ASP A 459 14.05 24.71 -13.55
N SER A 460 13.06 23.80 -13.65
CA SER A 460 12.76 22.83 -12.60
C SER A 460 13.93 21.87 -12.39
N ASP A 461 14.56 21.95 -11.23
CA ASP A 461 15.64 21.05 -10.81
C ASP A 461 15.07 19.66 -10.48
N PRO A 462 15.62 18.57 -11.07
CA PRO A 462 15.28 17.21 -10.66
C PRO A 462 15.39 16.94 -9.16
N GLU A 463 16.23 17.68 -8.43
CA GLU A 463 16.35 17.60 -6.98
C GLU A 463 15.04 17.92 -6.23
N TYR A 464 14.08 18.60 -6.85
CA TYR A 464 12.79 18.88 -6.23
C TYR A 464 11.85 17.67 -6.17
N ARG A 465 12.12 16.59 -6.93
CA ARG A 465 11.33 15.34 -6.93
C ARG A 465 11.70 14.42 -5.76
N THR A 466 11.70 14.98 -4.55
CA THR A 466 12.14 14.26 -3.34
C THR A 466 11.09 13.27 -2.82
N VAL A 467 11.55 12.31 -2.02
CA VAL A 467 10.67 11.40 -1.24
C VAL A 467 9.68 12.19 -0.37
N GLU A 468 10.07 13.38 0.09
CA GLU A 468 9.19 14.21 0.91
C GLU A 468 8.00 14.77 0.14
N VAL A 469 8.22 15.26 -1.09
CA VAL A 469 7.13 15.72 -1.96
C VAL A 469 6.19 14.55 -2.26
N VAL A 470 6.75 13.40 -2.68
CA VAL A 470 5.97 12.19 -2.97
C VAL A 470 5.08 11.82 -1.79
N ARG A 471 5.64 11.80 -0.58
CA ARG A 471 4.89 11.43 0.63
C ARG A 471 3.70 12.36 0.89
N HIS A 472 3.88 13.67 0.73
CA HIS A 472 2.78 14.63 0.94
C HIS A 472 1.68 14.45 -0.11
N VAL A 473 2.03 14.26 -1.38
CA VAL A 473 1.08 14.04 -2.48
C VAL A 473 0.27 12.75 -2.25
N LEU A 474 0.95 11.63 -1.98
CA LEU A 474 0.25 10.36 -1.73
C LEU A 474 -0.59 10.40 -0.45
N GLN A 475 -0.12 11.08 0.60
CA GLN A 475 -0.93 11.28 1.81
C GLN A 475 -2.19 12.10 1.52
N ALA A 476 -2.10 13.12 0.67
CA ALA A 476 -3.23 13.93 0.26
C ALA A 476 -4.25 13.09 -0.53
N MET A 477 -3.78 12.27 -1.49
CA MET A 477 -4.63 11.33 -2.24
C MET A 477 -5.38 10.38 -1.30
N ARG A 478 -4.67 9.74 -0.36
CA ARG A 478 -5.25 8.79 0.61
C ARG A 478 -6.26 9.44 1.56
N SER A 479 -6.08 10.72 1.87
CA SER A 479 -6.95 11.44 2.80
C SER A 479 -8.24 11.97 2.13
N HIS A 480 -8.22 12.15 0.80
CA HIS A 480 -9.31 12.78 0.03
C HIS A 480 -9.69 11.97 -1.23
N ALA A 481 -9.91 10.67 -1.06
CA ALA A 481 -10.11 9.67 -2.14
C ALA A 481 -11.21 9.99 -3.16
N VAL A 482 -12.28 10.69 -2.75
CA VAL A 482 -13.45 11.00 -3.60
C VAL A 482 -13.57 12.51 -3.83
N SER A 483 -12.52 13.12 -4.37
CA SER A 483 -12.49 14.57 -4.58
C SER A 483 -11.73 14.96 -5.85
N ALA A 484 -11.93 16.20 -6.30
CA ALA A 484 -11.20 16.77 -7.43
C ALA A 484 -9.67 16.82 -7.23
N LEU A 485 -9.18 16.65 -5.99
CA LEU A 485 -7.76 16.51 -5.68
C LEU A 485 -7.12 15.34 -6.44
N GLN A 486 -7.83 14.23 -6.60
CA GLN A 486 -7.28 13.03 -7.23
C GLN A 486 -6.78 13.32 -8.64
N GLN A 487 -7.54 14.12 -9.40
CA GLN A 487 -7.18 14.49 -10.76
C GLN A 487 -5.85 15.27 -10.80
N VAL A 488 -5.74 16.32 -9.97
CA VAL A 488 -4.53 17.13 -9.87
C VAL A 488 -3.34 16.31 -9.38
N ALA A 489 -3.57 15.39 -8.43
CA ALA A 489 -2.52 14.52 -7.93
C ALA A 489 -2.02 13.55 -9.00
N CYS A 490 -2.90 12.96 -9.82
CA CYS A 490 -2.50 12.15 -10.97
C CYS A 490 -1.66 12.96 -11.97
N GLN A 491 -2.08 14.18 -12.31
CA GLN A 491 -1.28 15.08 -13.17
C GLN A 491 0.11 15.36 -12.59
N LEU A 492 0.19 15.61 -11.27
CA LEU A 492 1.46 15.82 -10.59
C LEU A 492 2.35 14.57 -10.66
N ILE A 493 1.78 13.38 -10.45
CA ILE A 493 2.49 12.11 -10.57
C ILE A 493 3.04 11.93 -11.99
N THR A 494 2.25 12.19 -13.03
CA THR A 494 2.69 12.14 -14.43
C THR A 494 3.92 13.03 -14.65
N VAL A 495 3.89 14.28 -14.18
CA VAL A 495 5.01 15.22 -14.32
C VAL A 495 6.24 14.80 -13.50
N MET A 496 6.04 14.18 -12.34
CA MET A 496 7.12 13.68 -11.50
C MET A 496 7.74 12.38 -12.04
N ALA A 497 6.98 11.56 -12.77
CA ALA A 497 7.41 10.26 -13.30
C ALA A 497 7.94 10.36 -14.74
N THR A 498 8.57 11.46 -15.13
CA THR A 498 9.12 11.65 -16.49
C THR A 498 10.43 10.88 -16.74
N GLU A 499 11.12 10.49 -15.66
CA GLU A 499 12.34 9.70 -15.70
C GLU A 499 12.16 8.36 -14.98
N GLU A 500 12.84 7.32 -15.46
CA GLU A 500 12.76 5.96 -14.91
C GLU A 500 13.08 5.90 -13.40
N ASN A 501 14.11 6.63 -12.94
CA ASN A 501 14.49 6.66 -11.51
C ASN A 501 13.41 7.34 -10.64
N SER A 502 12.76 8.38 -11.16
CA SER A 502 11.67 9.07 -10.44
C SER A 502 10.40 8.21 -10.42
N ALA A 503 10.09 7.53 -11.53
CA ALA A 503 9.02 6.54 -11.60
C ALA A 503 9.23 5.41 -10.58
N LYS A 504 10.46 4.88 -10.48
CA LYS A 504 10.83 3.89 -9.45
C LYS A 504 10.55 4.40 -8.04
N LEU A 505 11.01 5.61 -7.71
CA LEU A 505 10.83 6.23 -6.40
C LEU A 505 9.34 6.34 -6.03
N LEU A 506 8.51 6.83 -6.96
CA LEU A 506 7.07 6.95 -6.79
C LEU A 506 6.42 5.58 -6.55
N GLY A 507 6.82 4.57 -7.34
CA GLY A 507 6.37 3.19 -7.19
C GLY A 507 6.68 2.59 -5.81
N GLU A 508 7.91 2.76 -5.32
CA GLU A 508 8.32 2.30 -3.99
C GLU A 508 7.47 2.90 -2.86
N GLN A 509 7.04 4.16 -3.02
CA GLN A 509 6.15 4.84 -2.07
C GLN A 509 4.65 4.47 -2.20
N GLY A 510 4.29 3.71 -3.24
CA GLY A 510 2.94 3.20 -3.47
C GLY A 510 2.06 4.03 -4.40
N ALA A 511 2.68 4.85 -5.28
CA ALA A 511 1.95 5.69 -6.21
C ALA A 511 1.05 4.89 -7.16
N VAL A 512 1.51 3.72 -7.64
CA VAL A 512 0.71 2.83 -8.51
C VAL A 512 -0.61 2.45 -7.82
N GLN A 513 -0.54 1.95 -6.58
CA GLN A 513 -1.72 1.56 -5.81
C GLN A 513 -2.64 2.75 -5.52
N ASP A 514 -2.08 3.93 -5.24
CA ASP A 514 -2.87 5.15 -4.99
C ASP A 514 -3.59 5.64 -6.26
N VAL A 515 -2.94 5.58 -7.43
CA VAL A 515 -3.56 5.93 -8.73
C VAL A 515 -4.65 4.93 -9.11
N LEU A 516 -4.40 3.63 -8.97
CA LEU A 516 -5.42 2.60 -9.23
C LEU A 516 -6.63 2.74 -8.31
N ALA A 517 -6.41 3.02 -7.02
CA ALA A 517 -7.49 3.31 -6.09
C ALA A 517 -8.31 4.56 -6.52
N ALA A 518 -7.63 5.63 -6.93
CA ALA A 518 -8.28 6.86 -7.39
C ALA A 518 -9.15 6.63 -8.64
N ILE A 519 -8.67 5.82 -9.58
CA ILE A 519 -9.43 5.39 -10.77
C ILE A 519 -10.68 4.61 -10.35
N ARG A 520 -10.53 3.57 -9.53
CA ARG A 520 -11.63 2.69 -9.10
C ARG A 520 -12.73 3.46 -8.37
N ASP A 521 -12.33 4.39 -7.51
CA ASP A 521 -13.26 5.16 -6.69
C ASP A 521 -14.07 6.19 -7.49
N ASN A 522 -13.58 6.57 -8.68
CA ASN A 522 -14.11 7.67 -9.49
C ASN A 522 -14.18 7.30 -10.98
N ILE A 523 -14.52 6.03 -11.28
CA ILE A 523 -14.52 5.50 -12.65
C ILE A 523 -15.43 6.29 -13.61
N ASP A 524 -16.45 6.98 -13.09
CA ASP A 524 -17.39 7.78 -13.89
C ASP A 524 -16.79 9.11 -14.41
N SER A 525 -15.64 9.54 -13.90
CA SER A 525 -15.00 10.80 -14.31
C SER A 525 -14.00 10.57 -15.44
N ALA A 526 -14.39 10.92 -16.68
CA ALA A 526 -13.51 10.83 -17.85
C ALA A 526 -12.19 11.58 -17.65
N SER A 527 -12.25 12.78 -17.06
CA SER A 527 -11.06 13.63 -16.82
C SER A 527 -10.05 12.98 -15.86
N LEU A 528 -10.54 12.33 -14.79
CA LEU A 528 -9.69 11.61 -13.85
C LEU A 528 -9.23 10.27 -14.41
N ALA A 529 -10.07 9.56 -15.16
CA ALA A 529 -9.66 8.35 -15.86
C ALA A 529 -8.51 8.64 -16.82
N LYS A 530 -8.60 9.71 -17.62
CA LYS A 530 -7.51 10.17 -18.50
C LYS A 530 -6.24 10.47 -17.72
N ASP A 531 -6.30 11.35 -16.73
CA ASP A 531 -5.11 11.76 -15.95
C ASP A 531 -4.53 10.58 -15.15
N GLY A 532 -5.38 9.64 -14.70
CA GLY A 532 -4.99 8.39 -14.07
C GLY A 532 -4.24 7.45 -15.01
N CYS A 533 -4.75 7.23 -16.24
CA CYS A 533 -4.05 6.44 -17.25
C CYS A 533 -2.70 7.07 -17.64
N LEU A 534 -2.63 8.40 -17.79
CA LEU A 534 -1.36 9.10 -18.02
C LEU A 534 -0.38 8.93 -16.86
N ALA A 535 -0.86 8.92 -15.61
CA ALA A 535 -0.01 8.64 -14.46
C ALA A 535 0.49 7.19 -14.47
N LEU A 536 -0.36 6.21 -14.79
CA LEU A 536 0.05 4.80 -14.93
C LEU A 536 1.06 4.60 -16.07
N TRP A 537 0.85 5.27 -17.20
CA TRP A 537 1.79 5.31 -18.32
C TRP A 537 3.17 5.78 -17.87
N SER A 538 3.27 6.97 -17.26
CA SER A 538 4.56 7.51 -16.79
C SER A 538 5.18 6.68 -15.67
N LEU A 539 4.38 6.15 -14.73
CA LEU A 539 4.89 5.27 -13.67
C LEU A 539 5.46 3.96 -14.24
N SER A 540 4.86 3.44 -15.32
CA SER A 540 5.25 2.16 -15.92
C SER A 540 6.49 2.26 -16.81
N LEU A 541 7.08 3.45 -16.97
CA LEU A 541 8.42 3.60 -17.55
C LEU A 541 9.48 2.76 -16.81
N HIS A 542 9.26 2.50 -15.51
CA HIS A 542 10.04 1.53 -14.77
C HIS A 542 9.29 0.19 -14.68
N GLU A 543 9.90 -0.87 -15.20
CA GLU A 543 9.30 -2.20 -15.36
C GLU A 543 8.65 -2.76 -14.08
N ALA A 544 9.29 -2.59 -12.91
CA ALA A 544 8.73 -3.07 -11.64
C ALA A 544 7.38 -2.44 -11.29
N ASN A 545 7.12 -1.21 -11.75
CA ASN A 545 5.82 -0.57 -11.55
C ASN A 545 4.77 -1.18 -12.47
N GLY A 546 5.13 -1.51 -13.71
CA GLY A 546 4.26 -2.24 -14.62
C GLY A 546 3.81 -3.59 -14.04
N ARG A 547 4.75 -4.34 -13.43
CA ARG A 547 4.42 -5.59 -12.71
C ARG A 547 3.45 -5.35 -11.55
N ILE A 548 3.60 -4.25 -10.80
CA ILE A 548 2.66 -3.88 -9.74
C ILE A 548 1.27 -3.56 -10.33
N VAL A 549 1.20 -2.88 -11.48
CA VAL A 549 -0.09 -2.62 -12.17
C VAL A 549 -0.80 -3.94 -12.48
N ALA A 550 -0.11 -4.92 -13.04
CA ALA A 550 -0.66 -6.25 -13.32
C ALA A 550 -1.08 -6.98 -12.03
N GLU A 551 -0.19 -7.08 -11.03
CA GLU A 551 -0.45 -7.75 -9.74
C GLU A 551 -1.68 -7.20 -8.98
N GLU A 552 -1.95 -5.90 -9.15
CA GLU A 552 -3.03 -5.16 -8.48
C GLU A 552 -4.33 -5.14 -9.29
N ARG A 553 -4.49 -5.94 -10.37
CA ARG A 553 -5.67 -5.93 -11.26
C ARG A 553 -5.85 -4.64 -12.07
N GLY A 554 -4.75 -3.90 -12.30
CA GLY A 554 -4.77 -2.61 -12.99
C GLY A 554 -5.05 -2.72 -14.50
N ILE A 555 -4.70 -3.83 -15.14
CA ILE A 555 -5.03 -4.08 -16.55
C ILE A 555 -6.55 -4.03 -16.75
N GLN A 556 -7.28 -4.83 -15.98
CA GLN A 556 -8.74 -4.84 -16.02
C GLN A 556 -9.34 -3.45 -15.72
N ASP A 557 -8.75 -2.65 -14.82
CA ASP A 557 -9.19 -1.27 -14.58
C ASP A 557 -9.05 -0.40 -15.83
N ILE A 558 -7.93 -0.50 -16.55
CA ILE A 558 -7.70 0.24 -17.81
C ILE A 558 -8.70 -0.23 -18.88
N ILE A 559 -8.96 -1.53 -18.99
CA ILE A 559 -9.98 -2.07 -19.90
C ILE A 559 -11.39 -1.57 -19.54
N ASN A 560 -11.72 -1.51 -18.25
CA ASN A 560 -13.00 -0.96 -17.79
C ASN A 560 -13.14 0.54 -18.12
N ILE A 561 -12.05 1.31 -18.10
CA ILE A 561 -12.05 2.71 -18.56
C ILE A 561 -12.39 2.78 -20.05
N LEU A 562 -11.78 1.94 -20.88
CA LEU A 562 -12.04 1.90 -22.33
C LEU A 562 -13.51 1.58 -22.64
N HIS A 563 -14.13 0.70 -21.85
CA HIS A 563 -15.55 0.39 -21.95
C HIS A 563 -16.44 1.55 -21.47
N THR A 564 -16.11 2.15 -20.32
CA THR A 564 -16.95 3.17 -19.66
C THR A 564 -16.91 4.50 -20.43
N HIS A 565 -15.75 4.85 -20.99
CA HIS A 565 -15.49 6.14 -21.67
C HIS A 565 -15.24 5.94 -23.17
N SER A 566 -16.04 5.09 -23.81
CA SER A 566 -15.87 4.68 -25.21
C SER A 566 -16.03 5.81 -26.24
N GLU A 567 -16.53 6.98 -25.84
CA GLU A 567 -16.72 8.16 -26.70
C GLU A 567 -15.70 9.28 -26.41
N GLU A 568 -14.92 9.18 -25.33
CA GLU A 568 -14.03 10.24 -24.87
C GLU A 568 -12.60 9.99 -25.38
N VAL A 569 -12.34 10.39 -26.63
CA VAL A 569 -11.07 10.12 -27.33
C VAL A 569 -9.80 10.43 -26.53
N PRO A 570 -9.68 11.55 -25.77
CA PRO A 570 -8.50 11.79 -24.96
C PRO A 570 -8.28 10.74 -23.87
N THR A 571 -9.36 10.24 -23.27
CA THR A 571 -9.33 9.18 -22.24
C THR A 571 -8.94 7.84 -22.85
N ILE A 572 -9.49 7.52 -24.02
CA ILE A 572 -9.17 6.31 -24.79
C ILE A 572 -7.68 6.32 -25.16
N THR A 573 -7.19 7.43 -25.70
CA THR A 573 -5.78 7.59 -26.11
C THR A 573 -4.85 7.37 -24.91
N ALA A 574 -5.13 8.01 -23.77
CA ALA A 574 -4.34 7.83 -22.56
C ALA A 574 -4.34 6.37 -22.04
N ALA A 575 -5.49 5.69 -22.09
CA ALA A 575 -5.60 4.29 -21.70
C ALA A 575 -4.79 3.37 -22.63
N ILE A 576 -4.82 3.61 -23.93
CA ILE A 576 -4.03 2.87 -24.92
C ILE A 576 -2.52 3.12 -24.72
N SER A 577 -2.10 4.36 -24.47
CA SER A 577 -0.69 4.65 -24.15
C SER A 577 -0.23 3.91 -22.90
N ALA A 578 -1.08 3.80 -21.88
CA ALA A 578 -0.78 2.99 -20.69
C ALA A 578 -0.62 1.50 -21.03
N ILE A 579 -1.52 0.93 -21.84
CA ILE A 579 -1.41 -0.46 -22.34
C ILE A 579 -0.10 -0.66 -23.11
N TRP A 580 0.25 0.28 -24.01
CA TRP A 580 1.48 0.20 -24.79
C TRP A 580 2.73 0.17 -23.92
N THR A 581 2.78 0.96 -22.85
CA THR A 581 3.94 0.92 -21.94
C THR A 581 3.96 -0.34 -21.09
N LEU A 582 2.80 -0.89 -20.72
CA LEU A 582 2.71 -2.16 -20.00
C LEU A 582 3.13 -3.35 -20.86
N SER A 583 2.88 -3.32 -22.17
CA SER A 583 3.29 -4.40 -23.08
C SER A 583 4.81 -4.49 -23.27
N ALA A 584 5.58 -3.52 -22.79
CA ALA A 584 7.04 -3.62 -22.73
C ALA A 584 7.55 -4.63 -21.68
N VAL A 585 6.66 -5.17 -20.84
CA VAL A 585 6.96 -6.22 -19.86
C VAL A 585 6.40 -7.54 -20.38
N ASP A 586 7.26 -8.42 -20.89
CA ASP A 586 6.86 -9.68 -21.56
C ASP A 586 5.86 -10.51 -20.74
N GLU A 587 6.06 -10.59 -19.41
CA GLU A 587 5.19 -11.35 -18.49
C GLU A 587 3.75 -10.82 -18.40
N ILE A 588 3.49 -9.59 -18.86
CA ILE A 588 2.19 -8.91 -18.79
C ILE A 588 1.40 -9.05 -20.11
N VAL A 589 2.06 -9.40 -21.22
CA VAL A 589 1.42 -9.41 -22.54
C VAL A 589 0.25 -10.41 -22.59
N ASP A 590 0.43 -11.61 -22.04
CA ASP A 590 -0.63 -12.61 -21.96
C ASP A 590 -1.82 -12.11 -21.12
N ASP A 591 -1.57 -11.47 -19.97
CA ASP A 591 -2.63 -10.89 -19.14
C ASP A 591 -3.40 -9.77 -19.89
N LEU A 592 -2.71 -8.97 -20.72
CA LEU A 592 -3.33 -7.93 -21.56
C LEU A 592 -4.23 -8.54 -22.65
N VAL A 593 -3.81 -9.65 -23.24
CA VAL A 593 -4.58 -10.38 -24.25
C VAL A 593 -5.81 -11.03 -23.60
N ASP A 594 -5.62 -11.77 -22.50
CA ASP A 594 -6.68 -12.48 -21.78
C ASP A 594 -7.79 -11.55 -21.25
N GLU A 595 -7.44 -10.33 -20.85
CA GLU A 595 -8.38 -9.31 -20.37
C GLU A 595 -9.07 -8.52 -21.51
N GLY A 596 -8.79 -8.86 -22.78
CA GLY A 596 -9.43 -8.26 -23.96
C GLY A 596 -8.81 -6.94 -24.43
N GLY A 597 -7.54 -6.68 -24.11
CA GLY A 597 -6.85 -5.44 -24.47
C GLY A 597 -6.73 -5.22 -25.97
N VAL A 598 -6.40 -6.27 -26.73
CA VAL A 598 -6.28 -6.21 -28.20
C VAL A 598 -7.61 -5.81 -28.84
N THR A 599 -8.68 -6.48 -28.43
CA THR A 599 -10.05 -6.21 -28.90
C THR A 599 -10.46 -4.77 -28.63
N MET A 600 -10.14 -4.24 -27.44
CA MET A 600 -10.46 -2.87 -27.12
C MET A 600 -9.68 -1.84 -27.94
N ILE A 601 -8.41 -2.11 -28.25
CA ILE A 601 -7.61 -1.23 -29.12
C ILE A 601 -8.19 -1.24 -30.55
N LEU A 602 -8.57 -2.41 -31.06
CA LEU A 602 -9.20 -2.53 -32.38
C LEU A 602 -10.57 -1.82 -32.45
N MET A 603 -11.39 -1.94 -31.40
CA MET A 603 -12.64 -1.18 -31.27
C MET A 603 -12.40 0.33 -31.31
N ALA A 604 -11.37 0.82 -30.61
CA ALA A 604 -11.02 2.24 -30.61
C ALA A 604 -10.58 2.73 -32.01
N LEU A 605 -9.74 1.96 -32.72
CA LEU A 605 -9.34 2.25 -34.10
C LEU A 605 -10.54 2.29 -35.05
N ARG A 606 -11.44 1.31 -34.95
CA ARG A 606 -12.63 1.22 -35.80
C ARG A 606 -13.59 2.40 -35.59
N ASN A 607 -13.83 2.77 -34.33
CA ASN A 607 -14.85 3.77 -34.01
C ASN A 607 -14.35 5.21 -34.19
N HIS A 608 -13.08 5.47 -33.88
CA HIS A 608 -12.54 6.84 -33.78
C HIS A 608 -11.27 7.06 -34.61
N GLY A 609 -10.60 5.99 -35.06
CA GLY A 609 -9.27 6.07 -35.65
C GLY A 609 -9.19 6.93 -36.91
N LEU A 610 -10.21 6.88 -37.77
CA LEU A 610 -10.21 7.67 -39.02
C LEU A 610 -10.37 9.18 -38.79
N GLU A 611 -10.86 9.60 -37.63
CA GLU A 611 -11.06 11.03 -37.30
C GLU A 611 -9.90 11.59 -36.47
N HIS A 612 -9.14 10.72 -35.80
CA HIS A 612 -8.13 11.09 -34.81
C HIS A 612 -6.77 10.42 -35.07
N GLN A 613 -5.88 11.16 -35.74
CA GLN A 613 -4.54 10.67 -36.13
C GLN A 613 -3.67 10.27 -34.91
N GLU A 614 -3.73 11.02 -33.81
CA GLU A 614 -2.96 10.74 -32.58
C GLU A 614 -3.37 9.41 -31.96
N LEU A 615 -4.69 9.20 -31.77
CA LEU A 615 -5.24 7.92 -31.30
C LEU A 615 -4.81 6.76 -32.20
N THR A 616 -4.89 6.93 -33.51
CA THR A 616 -4.50 5.89 -34.48
C THR A 616 -3.03 5.53 -34.36
N LEU A 617 -2.15 6.52 -34.20
CA LEU A 617 -0.72 6.26 -34.03
C LEU A 617 -0.45 5.46 -32.75
N GLU A 618 -0.98 5.91 -31.62
CA GLU A 618 -0.82 5.23 -30.32
C GLU A 618 -1.37 3.81 -30.33
N ALA A 619 -2.56 3.61 -30.92
CA ALA A 619 -3.19 2.30 -31.05
C ALA A 619 -2.38 1.33 -31.92
N LEU A 620 -1.85 1.79 -33.06
CA LEU A 620 -1.00 0.96 -33.91
C LEU A 620 0.34 0.63 -33.23
N GLN A 621 0.92 1.56 -32.48
CA GLN A 621 2.14 1.31 -31.70
C GLN A 621 1.89 0.27 -30.59
N ALA A 622 0.78 0.38 -29.88
CA ALA A 622 0.35 -0.60 -28.89
C ALA A 622 0.16 -1.99 -29.52
N LEU A 623 -0.56 -2.08 -30.63
CA LEU A 623 -0.79 -3.34 -31.35
C LEU A 623 0.51 -3.96 -31.85
N ALA A 624 1.43 -3.15 -32.38
CA ALA A 624 2.72 -3.67 -32.85
C ALA A 624 3.54 -4.24 -31.69
N ALA A 625 3.54 -3.57 -30.53
CA ALA A 625 4.23 -4.07 -29.35
C ALA A 625 3.62 -5.38 -28.81
N LEU A 626 2.29 -5.53 -28.88
CA LEU A 626 1.61 -6.76 -28.44
C LEU A 626 1.75 -7.91 -29.45
N ALA A 627 1.76 -7.61 -30.76
CA ALA A 627 1.82 -8.60 -31.85
C ALA A 627 3.14 -9.38 -31.92
N VAL A 628 4.13 -9.06 -31.08
CA VAL A 628 5.32 -9.88 -30.86
C VAL A 628 4.92 -11.26 -30.34
N GLU A 629 3.86 -11.34 -29.52
CA GLU A 629 3.31 -12.61 -29.02
C GLU A 629 2.23 -13.16 -29.97
N GLU A 630 2.29 -14.45 -30.26
CA GLU A 630 1.37 -15.13 -31.17
C GLU A 630 -0.09 -15.09 -30.66
N SER A 631 -0.29 -15.08 -29.34
CA SER A 631 -1.62 -14.94 -28.72
C SER A 631 -2.32 -13.64 -29.16
N CYS A 632 -1.57 -12.54 -29.27
CA CYS A 632 -2.11 -11.27 -29.75
C CYS A 632 -2.46 -11.32 -31.24
N THR A 633 -1.64 -11.95 -32.07
CA THR A 633 -1.88 -11.98 -33.53
C THR A 633 -3.14 -12.76 -33.85
N VAL A 634 -3.38 -13.86 -33.14
CA VAL A 634 -4.63 -14.62 -33.24
C VAL A 634 -5.84 -13.73 -32.94
N CYS A 635 -5.80 -12.91 -31.88
CA CYS A 635 -6.88 -11.98 -31.56
C CYS A 635 -7.12 -10.91 -32.64
N VAL A 636 -6.07 -10.41 -33.31
CA VAL A 636 -6.22 -9.45 -34.42
C VAL A 636 -6.87 -10.10 -35.65
N LEU A 637 -6.60 -11.38 -35.86
CA LEU A 637 -7.11 -12.15 -37.00
C LEU A 637 -8.49 -12.75 -36.75
N ASP A 638 -8.88 -12.92 -35.49
CA ASP A 638 -10.16 -13.48 -35.11
C ASP A 638 -11.31 -12.54 -35.51
N ARG A 639 -12.38 -13.15 -36.06
CA ARG A 639 -13.60 -12.45 -36.49
C ARG A 639 -14.75 -12.64 -35.50
N ASP A 640 -14.59 -13.50 -34.50
CA ASP A 640 -15.67 -13.90 -33.60
C ASP A 640 -16.01 -12.83 -32.54
N GLU A 641 -15.09 -11.91 -32.22
CA GLU A 641 -15.29 -10.87 -31.20
C GLU A 641 -15.97 -9.57 -31.70
N GLY A 642 -16.54 -9.59 -32.91
CA GLY A 642 -17.37 -8.48 -33.41
C GLY A 642 -16.61 -7.27 -33.97
N VAL A 643 -15.27 -7.34 -34.05
CA VAL A 643 -14.41 -6.40 -34.77
C VAL A 643 -13.57 -7.16 -35.79
N ASP A 644 -13.61 -6.74 -37.05
CA ASP A 644 -12.73 -7.27 -38.09
C ASP A 644 -11.41 -6.49 -38.06
N GLY A 645 -10.41 -7.02 -37.35
CA GLY A 645 -9.12 -6.37 -37.17
C GLY A 645 -8.39 -6.14 -38.50
N LEU A 646 -8.45 -7.11 -39.41
CA LEU A 646 -7.87 -7.01 -40.75
C LEU A 646 -8.51 -5.89 -41.57
N GLN A 647 -9.85 -5.83 -41.60
CA GLN A 647 -10.55 -4.76 -42.29
C GLN A 647 -10.23 -3.39 -41.68
N THR A 648 -10.13 -3.31 -40.35
CA THR A 648 -9.76 -2.08 -39.64
C THR A 648 -8.38 -1.58 -40.07
N LEU A 649 -7.39 -2.47 -40.21
CA LEU A 649 -6.06 -2.13 -40.72
C LEU A 649 -6.10 -1.68 -42.19
N ILE A 650 -6.89 -2.35 -43.04
CA ILE A 650 -7.05 -1.97 -44.45
C ILE A 650 -7.66 -0.56 -44.57
N ASP A 651 -8.73 -0.29 -43.83
CA ASP A 651 -9.41 1.01 -43.84
C ASP A 651 -8.47 2.13 -43.36
N THR A 652 -7.69 1.85 -42.31
CA THR A 652 -6.67 2.77 -41.79
C THR A 652 -5.60 3.08 -42.83
N ALA A 653 -5.06 2.06 -43.52
CA ALA A 653 -4.05 2.22 -44.56
C ALA A 653 -4.56 3.04 -45.75
N GLN A 654 -5.83 2.87 -46.14
CA GLN A 654 -6.44 3.62 -47.23
C GLN A 654 -6.67 5.08 -46.87
N HIS A 655 -7.12 5.36 -45.64
CA HIS A 655 -7.40 6.70 -45.16
C HIS A 655 -6.10 7.52 -44.98
N TYR A 656 -5.11 6.94 -44.30
CA TYR A 656 -3.86 7.61 -43.93
C TYR A 656 -2.69 7.40 -44.93
N LYS A 657 -2.97 7.01 -46.17
CA LYS A 657 -1.97 6.73 -47.23
C LYS A 657 -0.93 7.83 -47.52
N ALA A 658 -1.15 9.06 -47.06
CA ALA A 658 -0.22 10.18 -47.21
C ALA A 658 0.56 10.50 -45.92
N GLU A 659 0.11 9.98 -44.78
CA GLU A 659 0.65 10.26 -43.45
C GLU A 659 1.69 9.21 -43.07
N ALA A 660 2.96 9.49 -43.39
CA ALA A 660 4.07 8.55 -43.19
C ALA A 660 4.16 7.95 -41.77
N PRO A 661 3.98 8.71 -40.66
CA PRO A 661 4.07 8.13 -39.31
C PRO A 661 3.03 7.04 -39.03
N VAL A 662 1.80 7.23 -39.54
CA VAL A 662 0.71 6.25 -39.36
C VAL A 662 1.00 5.00 -40.19
N ILE A 663 1.47 5.17 -41.43
CA ILE A 663 1.82 4.04 -42.30
C ILE A 663 3.03 3.27 -41.76
N GLU A 664 4.02 3.95 -41.18
CA GLU A 664 5.16 3.30 -40.53
C GLU A 664 4.73 2.39 -39.36
N ALA A 665 3.84 2.89 -38.50
CA ALA A 665 3.28 2.14 -37.38
C ALA A 665 2.42 0.95 -37.89
N LEU A 666 1.55 1.20 -38.87
CA LEU A 666 0.68 0.19 -39.48
C LEU A 666 1.47 -0.96 -40.12
N VAL A 667 2.50 -0.63 -40.89
CA VAL A 667 3.38 -1.64 -41.49
C VAL A 667 4.18 -2.37 -40.40
N GLY A 668 4.47 -1.70 -39.28
CA GLY A 668 5.01 -2.34 -38.07
C GLY A 668 4.10 -3.46 -37.58
N VAL A 669 2.82 -3.17 -37.33
CA VAL A 669 1.82 -4.18 -36.92
C VAL A 669 1.78 -5.36 -37.89
N ILE A 670 1.70 -5.08 -39.19
CA ILE A 670 1.63 -6.14 -40.22
C ILE A 670 2.92 -6.97 -40.24
N ALA A 671 4.08 -6.35 -40.03
CA ALA A 671 5.36 -7.06 -40.00
C ALA A 671 5.46 -8.03 -38.80
N GLU A 672 5.03 -7.60 -37.62
CA GLU A 672 5.01 -8.45 -36.43
C GLU A 672 4.02 -9.62 -36.61
N ILE A 673 2.81 -9.37 -37.12
CA ILE A 673 1.83 -10.43 -37.42
C ILE A 673 2.37 -11.43 -38.45
N ALA A 674 3.07 -10.93 -39.48
CA ALA A 674 3.62 -11.77 -40.54
C ALA A 674 4.81 -12.63 -40.09
N ASP A 675 5.47 -12.32 -38.98
CA ASP A 675 6.57 -13.14 -38.44
C ASP A 675 6.07 -14.48 -37.89
N HIS A 676 4.79 -14.55 -37.50
CA HIS A 676 4.12 -15.77 -37.05
C HIS A 676 3.55 -16.55 -38.24
N ARG A 677 4.00 -17.79 -38.42
CA ARG A 677 3.70 -18.61 -39.61
C ARG A 677 2.20 -18.76 -39.88
N ASP A 678 1.43 -19.18 -38.87
CA ASP A 678 0.00 -19.46 -39.04
C ASP A 678 -0.78 -18.17 -39.31
N SER A 679 -0.33 -17.05 -38.74
CA SER A 679 -0.89 -15.71 -38.97
C SER A 679 -0.56 -15.17 -40.37
N ALA A 680 0.63 -15.46 -40.89
CA ALA A 680 1.07 -15.06 -42.23
C ALA A 680 0.17 -15.65 -43.33
N GLU A 681 -0.27 -16.91 -43.18
CA GLU A 681 -1.19 -17.55 -44.14
C GLU A 681 -2.50 -16.75 -44.25
N VAL A 682 -3.08 -16.34 -43.13
CA VAL A 682 -4.33 -15.55 -43.08
C VAL A 682 -4.14 -14.17 -43.72
N LEU A 683 -2.98 -13.53 -43.52
CA LEU A 683 -2.64 -12.26 -44.17
C LEU A 683 -2.54 -12.39 -45.69
N VAL A 684 -1.96 -13.49 -46.19
CA VAL A 684 -1.90 -13.78 -47.62
C VAL A 684 -3.30 -13.97 -48.20
N GLU A 685 -4.16 -14.75 -47.54
CA GLU A 685 -5.55 -14.95 -47.96
C GLU A 685 -6.35 -13.65 -47.98
N SER A 686 -5.98 -12.70 -47.13
CA SER A 686 -6.64 -11.39 -47.00
C SER A 686 -6.02 -10.28 -47.88
N ASN A 687 -5.17 -10.64 -48.87
CA ASN A 687 -4.53 -9.73 -49.82
C ASN A 687 -3.55 -8.69 -49.24
N PHE A 688 -2.97 -8.93 -48.06
CA PHE A 688 -2.00 -8.00 -47.47
C PHE A 688 -0.69 -7.89 -48.28
N THR A 689 -0.36 -8.89 -49.11
CA THR A 689 0.76 -8.82 -50.06
C THR A 689 0.61 -7.66 -51.05
N GLU A 690 -0.58 -7.46 -51.61
CA GLU A 690 -0.83 -6.36 -52.56
C GLU A 690 -0.87 -5.00 -51.84
N LEU A 691 -1.44 -4.96 -50.63
CA LEU A 691 -1.45 -3.78 -49.78
C LEU A 691 -0.02 -3.31 -49.47
N LEU A 692 0.86 -4.19 -49.01
CA LEU A 692 2.25 -3.88 -48.68
C LEU A 692 3.04 -3.40 -49.90
N MET A 693 2.86 -4.03 -51.06
CA MET A 693 3.47 -3.56 -52.31
C MET A 693 3.00 -2.15 -52.70
N THR A 694 1.72 -1.87 -52.50
CA THR A 694 1.12 -0.56 -52.78
C THR A 694 1.67 0.51 -51.84
N LEU A 695 1.68 0.26 -50.54
CA LEU A 695 2.25 1.18 -49.53
C LEU A 695 3.74 1.44 -49.80
N LYS A 696 4.50 0.38 -50.10
CA LYS A 696 5.91 0.50 -50.47
C LYS A 696 6.10 1.36 -51.73
N ALA A 697 5.26 1.24 -52.74
CA ALA A 697 5.35 2.07 -53.94
C ALA A 697 4.97 3.54 -53.68
N GLN A 698 4.04 3.80 -52.76
CA GLN A 698 3.57 5.13 -52.40
C GLN A 698 4.60 5.93 -51.57
N HIS A 699 5.48 5.25 -50.81
CA HIS A 699 6.49 5.88 -49.96
C HIS A 699 7.95 5.55 -50.37
N PRO A 700 8.41 5.90 -51.59
CA PRO A 700 9.70 5.46 -52.12
C PRO A 700 10.93 6.05 -51.42
N THR A 701 10.77 7.18 -50.73
CA THR A 701 11.86 7.90 -50.04
C THR A 701 11.95 7.57 -48.55
N ASP A 702 10.92 6.95 -47.98
CA ASP A 702 10.86 6.64 -46.55
C ASP A 702 11.56 5.31 -46.26
N LYS A 703 12.74 5.37 -45.64
CA LYS A 703 13.57 4.18 -45.43
C LYS A 703 12.93 3.17 -44.48
N GLU A 704 12.17 3.63 -43.49
CA GLU A 704 11.61 2.76 -42.46
C GLU A 704 10.43 1.98 -43.04
N ILE A 705 9.52 2.67 -43.75
CA ILE A 705 8.42 2.02 -44.47
C ILE A 705 8.97 1.04 -45.51
N GLN A 706 9.98 1.44 -46.30
CA GLN A 706 10.61 0.53 -47.27
C GLN A 706 11.18 -0.73 -46.61
N SER A 707 11.87 -0.56 -45.47
CA SER A 707 12.49 -1.66 -44.73
C SER A 707 11.43 -2.61 -44.19
N ARG A 708 10.45 -2.11 -43.43
CA ARG A 708 9.40 -2.92 -42.80
C ARG A 708 8.52 -3.63 -43.83
N CYS A 709 8.11 -2.96 -44.91
CA CYS A 709 7.38 -3.61 -46.00
C CYS A 709 8.19 -4.74 -46.64
N THR A 710 9.51 -4.58 -46.78
CA THR A 710 10.36 -5.63 -47.35
C THR A 710 10.46 -6.84 -46.42
N THR A 711 10.62 -6.60 -45.12
CA THR A 711 10.64 -7.66 -44.11
C THR A 711 9.31 -8.42 -44.09
N ALA A 712 8.18 -7.71 -44.00
CA ALA A 712 6.86 -8.32 -44.00
C ALA A 712 6.59 -9.14 -45.27
N LEU A 713 6.90 -8.59 -46.46
CA LEU A 713 6.75 -9.31 -47.73
C LEU A 713 7.63 -10.57 -47.81
N ALA A 714 8.81 -10.56 -47.18
CA ALA A 714 9.68 -11.73 -47.14
C ALA A 714 9.17 -12.80 -46.15
N ALA A 715 8.47 -12.39 -45.09
CA ALA A 715 7.82 -13.31 -44.15
C ALA A 715 6.60 -13.98 -44.78
N LEU A 716 5.74 -13.21 -45.48
CA LEU A 716 4.56 -13.74 -46.21
C LEU A 716 4.90 -14.69 -47.38
N GLN A 717 6.17 -14.79 -47.79
CA GLN A 717 6.64 -15.68 -48.87
C GLN A 717 7.22 -17.01 -48.38
N GLN A 718 7.50 -17.12 -47.08
CA GLN A 718 8.05 -18.31 -46.44
C GLN A 718 6.94 -19.24 -45.98
#